data_AF-A0A9P7GN33-F1
#
_entry.id   AF-A0A9P7GN33-F1
#
_cell.length_a   1.000
_cell.length_b   1.000
_cell.length_c   1.000
_cell.angle_alpha   90.00
_cell.angle_beta   90.00
_cell.angle_gamma   90.00
#
_symmetry.space_group_name_H-M   'P 1'
#
loop_
_entity.id
_entity.type
_entity.pdbx_description
1 polymer ?
#
loop_
_entity_poly.entity_id
_entity_poly.type
_entity_poly.pdbx_seq_one_letter_code
_entity_poly.pdbx_strand_id
1 'polypeptide(L)'
;MVILIPRLVGQSCVLLDDTLTPTQAVNCARITRRSYDVFVNRVGYLTGANTLDVASIGINLALLTTDTTILADAYTRIHSELVIRNEVKADGIRADGSFGIPIGSSDFIVLLLRLFRQGSTVAFFITEITVRFFLLENRDPSNNTHAMSLGKDYVNTILDIEREAGGTKYAANAVSQNAFATLFDGDRWMIYGNSLANVLHWDFSALGRFISFPVVDNQATGSIKINLTEVRELGQQWSSSSLLNFADTLSQSFTNANAGGLTGNRMFYNNDYMVCVQHIFHTSLTVQLPGTSRLKLCIDGKDVFVQDSEHRVREFAERFHLSDGTLYTYLRGDEYEDISAAWDWNLIPGTTIDYKATALSCDQALVTGVERFVGGVSDGKIGLAAMRYTNPSTKAFRWQKVWFFLNDDVQHVMIANISSTTTSPVYSVLDQRRLSGSPVTGEATVGTTKVQTLWHGNVGYILPPNNVTKLSVQTGSKTGDWATIGTSEQPPTTVNLFAAWVQHTSLATPISYTAFPGTDSTTFSTKVQQLRLQAVRNDARGSAVFDEVNNTAMIVFWDGSAGSITFTPPGLGAITISSNGNVAIIYKLNTGQVVAADPSQTLSTIQVTISIPTGKKPPVWSSSSSTKILTFSLPQGGTAGNGVTLTV
;
A
#
# COMPACT_ATOMS: atom_id res chain seq x y z
N MET A 1 -7.59 -24.90 16.68
CA MET A 1 -7.28 -24.59 15.27
C MET A 1 -8.52 -24.77 14.40
N VAL A 2 -8.85 -23.79 13.58
CA VAL A 2 -10.05 -23.78 12.72
C VAL A 2 -9.71 -23.98 11.24
N ILE A 3 -8.61 -23.41 10.74
CA ILE A 3 -8.31 -23.41 9.30
C ILE A 3 -7.22 -24.41 8.92
N LEU A 4 -5.98 -24.23 9.41
CA LEU A 4 -4.82 -24.97 8.90
C LEU A 4 -4.94 -26.51 8.98
N ILE A 5 -5.11 -27.11 10.17
CA ILE A 5 -5.20 -28.58 10.26
C ILE A 5 -6.40 -29.10 9.46
N PRO A 6 -7.62 -28.53 9.59
CA PRO A 6 -8.74 -28.99 8.78
C PRO A 6 -8.53 -28.86 7.26
N ARG A 7 -7.84 -27.83 6.78
CA ARG A 7 -7.48 -27.69 5.35
C ARG A 7 -6.58 -28.83 4.89
N LEU A 8 -5.46 -29.05 5.59
CA LEU A 8 -4.51 -30.12 5.25
C LEU A 8 -5.15 -31.51 5.31
N VAL A 9 -5.92 -31.78 6.38
CA VAL A 9 -6.64 -33.05 6.53
C VAL A 9 -7.68 -33.21 5.42
N GLY A 10 -8.47 -32.17 5.12
CA GLY A 10 -9.47 -32.21 4.07
C GLY A 10 -8.87 -32.55 2.70
N GLN A 11 -7.85 -31.80 2.27
CA GLN A 11 -7.19 -32.01 0.99
C GLN A 11 -6.55 -33.41 0.88
N SER A 12 -5.81 -33.84 1.90
CA SER A 12 -5.19 -35.16 1.91
C SER A 12 -6.22 -36.29 1.88
N CYS A 13 -7.33 -36.15 2.60
CA CYS A 13 -8.37 -37.18 2.62
C CYS A 13 -9.15 -37.24 1.30
N VAL A 14 -9.43 -36.10 0.66
CA VAL A 14 -10.06 -36.08 -0.68
C VAL A 14 -9.15 -36.75 -1.72
N LEU A 15 -7.84 -36.52 -1.64
CA LEU A 15 -6.87 -37.18 -2.53
C LEU A 15 -6.81 -38.71 -2.34
N LEU A 16 -6.95 -39.16 -1.09
CA LEU A 16 -6.86 -40.57 -0.71
C LEU A 16 -8.18 -41.33 -0.76
N ASP A 17 -9.30 -40.66 -1.07
CA ASP A 17 -10.69 -41.10 -0.84
C ASP A 17 -10.91 -42.63 -0.89
N ASP A 18 -10.65 -43.25 -2.04
CA ASP A 18 -10.87 -44.69 -2.29
C ASP A 18 -9.97 -45.64 -1.47
N THR A 19 -8.92 -45.13 -0.83
CA THR A 19 -7.93 -45.88 -0.04
C THR A 19 -8.14 -45.76 1.47
N LEU A 20 -9.07 -44.90 1.91
CA LEU A 20 -9.35 -44.69 3.33
C LEU A 20 -10.20 -45.82 3.91
N THR A 21 -9.84 -46.28 5.12
CA THR A 21 -10.74 -47.13 5.90
C THR A 21 -11.98 -46.35 6.33
N PRO A 22 -13.13 -47.01 6.61
CA PRO A 22 -14.33 -46.33 7.08
C PRO A 22 -14.09 -45.43 8.31
N THR A 23 -13.26 -45.87 9.26
CA THR A 23 -12.89 -45.09 10.45
C THR A 23 -12.07 -43.85 10.10
N GLN A 24 -11.14 -43.97 9.14
CA GLN A 24 -10.34 -42.83 8.68
C GLN A 24 -11.21 -41.81 7.97
N ALA A 25 -12.10 -42.24 7.07
CA ALA A 25 -13.04 -41.36 6.37
C ALA A 25 -13.93 -40.57 7.36
N VAL A 26 -14.48 -41.25 8.39
CA VAL A 26 -15.26 -40.59 9.45
C VAL A 26 -14.43 -39.56 10.23
N ASN A 27 -13.16 -39.86 10.53
CA ASN A 27 -12.27 -38.92 11.23
C ASN A 27 -11.92 -37.70 10.36
N CYS A 28 -11.66 -37.90 9.06
CA CYS A 28 -11.45 -36.82 8.10
C CYS A 28 -12.65 -35.88 8.08
N ALA A 29 -13.86 -36.43 7.87
CA ALA A 29 -15.10 -35.67 7.87
C ALA A 29 -15.34 -34.95 9.22
N ARG A 30 -15.02 -35.57 10.36
CA ARG A 30 -15.15 -34.94 11.67
C ARG A 30 -14.22 -33.73 11.82
N ILE A 31 -12.99 -33.82 11.34
CA ILE A 31 -12.00 -32.74 11.46
C ILE A 31 -12.40 -31.56 10.57
N THR A 32 -12.80 -31.80 9.31
CA THR A 32 -13.26 -30.74 8.39
C THR A 32 -14.58 -30.13 8.85
N ARG A 33 -15.53 -30.94 9.35
CA ARG A 33 -16.80 -30.46 9.92
C ARG A 33 -16.62 -29.52 11.11
N ARG A 34 -15.64 -29.75 11.99
CA ARG A 34 -15.34 -28.81 13.09
C ARG A 34 -14.96 -27.41 12.61
N SER A 35 -14.35 -27.30 11.43
CA SER A 35 -14.07 -26.01 10.81
C SER A 35 -15.35 -25.39 10.25
N TYR A 36 -16.08 -26.16 9.45
CA TYR A 36 -17.26 -25.67 8.74
C TYR A 36 -18.41 -25.27 9.67
N ASP A 37 -18.61 -26.01 10.77
CA ASP A 37 -19.63 -25.75 11.78
C ASP A 37 -19.45 -24.39 12.50
N VAL A 38 -18.32 -23.70 12.30
CA VAL A 38 -18.14 -22.32 12.78
C VAL A 38 -19.17 -21.39 12.15
N PHE A 39 -19.61 -21.61 10.90
CA PHE A 39 -20.66 -20.81 10.28
C PHE A 39 -22.02 -20.92 10.99
N VAL A 40 -22.30 -22.07 11.60
CA VAL A 40 -23.57 -22.34 12.30
C VAL A 40 -23.49 -21.92 13.76
N ASN A 41 -22.40 -22.30 14.43
CA ASN A 41 -22.25 -22.11 15.87
C ASN A 41 -21.78 -20.69 16.25
N ARG A 42 -21.32 -19.89 15.27
CA ARG A 42 -20.78 -18.55 15.46
C ARG A 42 -21.14 -17.67 14.25
N VAL A 43 -22.41 -17.27 14.17
CA VAL A 43 -22.93 -16.37 13.12
C VAL A 43 -22.34 -14.96 13.28
N GLY A 44 -21.68 -14.44 12.24
CA GLY A 44 -21.10 -13.08 12.21
C GLY A 44 -19.61 -12.95 12.54
N TYR A 45 -18.87 -14.07 12.65
CA TYR A 45 -17.49 -14.11 13.16
C TYR A 45 -16.40 -14.34 12.08
N LEU A 46 -16.76 -14.48 10.80
CA LEU A 46 -15.85 -14.71 9.67
C LEU A 46 -16.20 -13.74 8.52
N THR A 47 -15.18 -13.11 7.94
CA THR A 47 -15.28 -12.23 6.76
C THR A 47 -14.07 -12.42 5.85
N GLY A 48 -14.20 -12.05 4.58
CA GLY A 48 -13.08 -12.01 3.63
C GLY A 48 -12.37 -13.36 3.48
N ALA A 49 -11.03 -13.34 3.56
CA ALA A 49 -10.19 -14.54 3.37
C ALA A 49 -10.54 -15.68 4.34
N ASN A 50 -10.92 -15.37 5.58
CA ASN A 50 -11.28 -16.38 6.57
C ASN A 50 -12.57 -17.13 6.19
N THR A 51 -13.55 -16.43 5.62
CA THR A 51 -14.77 -17.07 5.09
C THR A 51 -14.43 -17.99 3.93
N LEU A 52 -13.55 -17.57 3.03
CA LEU A 52 -13.11 -18.41 1.91
C LEU A 52 -12.37 -19.67 2.36
N ASP A 53 -11.44 -19.56 3.30
CA ASP A 53 -10.70 -20.71 3.83
C ASP A 53 -11.63 -21.74 4.48
N VAL A 54 -12.57 -21.29 5.32
CA VAL A 54 -13.53 -22.19 5.97
C VAL A 54 -14.51 -22.78 4.95
N ALA A 55 -14.95 -22.01 3.95
CA ALA A 55 -15.81 -22.51 2.89
C ALA A 55 -15.09 -23.54 1.99
N SER A 56 -13.81 -23.32 1.68
CA SER A 56 -12.97 -24.30 0.96
C SER A 56 -12.85 -25.62 1.73
N ILE A 57 -12.68 -25.56 3.06
CA ILE A 57 -12.72 -26.77 3.91
C ILE A 57 -14.11 -27.44 3.86
N GLY A 58 -15.17 -26.64 3.74
CA GLY A 58 -16.54 -27.12 3.51
C GLY A 58 -16.72 -27.88 2.20
N ILE A 59 -16.08 -27.44 1.11
CA ILE A 59 -16.06 -28.17 -0.16
C ILE A 59 -15.41 -29.54 0.04
N ASN A 60 -14.24 -29.60 0.70
CA ASN A 60 -13.58 -30.87 1.02
C ASN A 60 -14.48 -31.79 1.87
N LEU A 61 -15.15 -31.25 2.89
CA LEU A 61 -16.13 -31.99 3.69
C LEU A 61 -17.26 -32.55 2.82
N ALA A 62 -17.83 -31.71 1.95
CA ALA A 62 -18.94 -32.10 1.09
C ALA A 62 -18.57 -33.20 0.11
N LEU A 63 -17.35 -33.17 -0.44
CA LEU A 63 -16.82 -34.22 -1.30
C LEU A 63 -16.66 -35.53 -0.52
N LEU A 64 -16.01 -35.49 0.65
CA LEU A 64 -15.81 -36.67 1.52
C LEU A 64 -17.12 -37.31 2.01
N THR A 65 -18.19 -36.54 2.13
CA THR A 65 -19.49 -37.04 2.62
C THR A 65 -20.55 -37.12 1.53
N THR A 66 -20.21 -36.80 0.27
CA THR A 66 -21.16 -36.67 -0.85
C THR A 66 -22.38 -35.78 -0.53
N ASP A 67 -22.17 -34.73 0.28
CA ASP A 67 -23.25 -33.84 0.74
C ASP A 67 -23.38 -32.62 -0.17
N THR A 68 -24.30 -32.69 -1.13
CA THR A 68 -24.54 -31.60 -2.09
C THR A 68 -25.11 -30.33 -1.45
N THR A 69 -25.67 -30.42 -0.24
CA THR A 69 -26.22 -29.26 0.48
C THR A 69 -25.08 -28.43 1.06
N ILE A 70 -24.11 -29.08 1.71
CA ILE A 70 -22.89 -28.43 2.19
C ILE A 70 -22.11 -27.85 1.01
N LEU A 71 -22.03 -28.59 -0.10
CA LEU A 71 -21.34 -28.10 -1.31
C LEU A 71 -21.96 -26.80 -1.83
N ALA A 72 -23.29 -26.76 -1.99
CA ALA A 72 -24.00 -25.58 -2.48
C ALA A 72 -23.89 -24.38 -1.51
N ASP A 73 -23.97 -24.62 -0.19
CA ASP A 73 -23.80 -23.59 0.83
C ASP A 73 -22.38 -23.01 0.82
N ALA A 74 -21.35 -23.85 0.67
CA ALA A 74 -19.95 -23.42 0.61
C ALA A 74 -19.69 -22.48 -0.57
N TYR A 75 -20.11 -22.87 -1.79
CA TYR A 75 -20.00 -22.00 -2.97
C TYR A 75 -20.80 -20.70 -2.83
N THR A 76 -22.01 -20.77 -2.26
CA THR A 76 -22.81 -19.57 -1.99
C THR A 76 -22.05 -18.58 -1.09
N ARG A 77 -21.40 -19.07 -0.02
CA ARG A 77 -20.59 -18.24 0.88
C ARG A 77 -19.38 -17.63 0.17
N ILE A 78 -18.70 -18.40 -0.68
CA ILE A 78 -17.57 -17.92 -1.47
C ILE A 78 -18.00 -16.78 -2.40
N HIS A 79 -19.07 -16.97 -3.17
CA HIS A 79 -19.58 -15.93 -4.08
C HIS A 79 -20.13 -14.71 -3.34
N SER A 80 -20.57 -14.86 -2.09
CA SER A 80 -20.98 -13.76 -1.21
C SER A 80 -19.82 -12.86 -0.78
N GLU A 81 -18.60 -13.39 -0.77
CA GLU A 81 -17.36 -12.66 -0.49
C GLU A 81 -16.67 -12.18 -1.76
N LEU A 82 -16.92 -12.85 -2.90
CA LEU A 82 -16.42 -12.48 -4.21
C LEU A 82 -17.31 -11.42 -4.85
N VAL A 83 -17.38 -10.25 -4.22
CA VAL A 83 -18.14 -9.07 -4.67
C VAL A 83 -17.39 -7.79 -4.34
N ILE A 84 -17.66 -6.72 -5.09
CA ILE A 84 -17.16 -5.38 -4.74
C ILE A 84 -17.94 -4.85 -3.54
N ARG A 85 -17.22 -4.45 -2.49
CA ARG A 85 -17.77 -3.93 -1.24
C ARG A 85 -17.89 -2.41 -1.32
N ASN A 86 -19.12 -1.93 -1.41
CA ASN A 86 -19.42 -0.51 -1.55
C ASN A 86 -19.59 0.22 -0.22
N GLU A 87 -19.57 -0.46 0.93
CA GLU A 87 -19.56 0.25 2.22
C GLU A 87 -18.19 0.88 2.47
N VAL A 88 -18.16 1.99 3.19
CA VAL A 88 -16.93 2.69 3.58
C VAL A 88 -16.09 1.76 4.47
N LYS A 89 -14.84 1.48 4.07
CA LYS A 89 -13.87 0.68 4.85
C LYS A 89 -14.33 -0.75 5.19
N ALA A 90 -15.05 -1.41 4.27
CA ALA A 90 -15.44 -2.82 4.43
C ALA A 90 -14.35 -3.81 3.98
N ASP A 91 -14.43 -5.03 4.54
CA ASP A 91 -13.54 -6.16 4.24
C ASP A 91 -13.80 -6.72 2.84
N GLY A 92 -12.75 -6.99 2.07
CA GLY A 92 -12.82 -7.59 0.75
C GLY A 92 -12.48 -6.63 -0.39
N ILE A 93 -12.91 -6.99 -1.60
CA ILE A 93 -12.59 -6.30 -2.83
C ILE A 93 -13.22 -4.90 -2.85
N ARG A 94 -12.42 -3.89 -3.17
CA ARG A 94 -12.81 -2.49 -3.21
C ARG A 94 -12.98 -2.00 -4.66
N ALA A 95 -13.77 -0.94 -4.85
CA ALA A 95 -14.09 -0.42 -6.17
C ALA A 95 -12.88 0.21 -6.92
N ASP A 96 -11.83 0.60 -6.19
CA ASP A 96 -10.54 1.04 -6.74
C ASP A 96 -9.59 -0.12 -7.06
N GLY A 97 -10.02 -1.37 -6.89
CA GLY A 97 -9.20 -2.57 -7.11
C GLY A 97 -8.25 -2.88 -5.96
N SER A 98 -8.34 -2.18 -4.83
CA SER A 98 -7.63 -2.60 -3.62
C SER A 98 -8.38 -3.71 -2.88
N PHE A 99 -7.71 -4.32 -1.90
CA PHE A 99 -8.32 -5.20 -0.93
C PHE A 99 -8.36 -4.51 0.44
N GLY A 100 -9.54 -4.34 1.02
CA GLY A 100 -9.74 -3.72 2.34
C GLY A 100 -9.86 -4.79 3.43
N ILE A 101 -9.43 -4.48 4.65
CA ILE A 101 -9.68 -5.30 5.85
C ILE A 101 -10.01 -4.36 7.03
N PRO A 102 -11.18 -4.49 7.70
CA PRO A 102 -11.59 -3.60 8.78
C PRO A 102 -10.97 -3.97 10.14
N ILE A 103 -11.11 -3.01 11.05
CA ILE A 103 -10.46 -2.84 12.36
C ILE A 103 -10.78 -3.95 13.40
N GLY A 104 -11.63 -4.95 13.10
CA GLY A 104 -12.14 -5.91 14.08
C GLY A 104 -11.74 -7.38 13.88
N SER A 105 -11.18 -7.76 12.73
CA SER A 105 -10.80 -9.16 12.47
C SER A 105 -9.55 -9.61 13.24
N SER A 106 -8.80 -8.66 13.83
CA SER A 106 -7.64 -8.90 14.68
C SER A 106 -7.98 -9.40 16.09
N ASP A 107 -9.20 -9.19 16.59
CA ASP A 107 -9.65 -9.73 17.88
C ASP A 107 -9.75 -11.27 17.86
N PHE A 108 -9.71 -11.86 16.66
CA PHE A 108 -9.84 -13.29 16.45
C PHE A 108 -8.66 -14.10 17.03
N ILE A 109 -7.44 -13.56 17.05
CA ILE A 109 -6.27 -14.30 17.55
C ILE A 109 -6.19 -14.26 19.08
N VAL A 110 -6.46 -13.11 19.70
CA VAL A 110 -6.37 -12.92 21.15
C VAL A 110 -7.49 -13.66 21.90
N LEU A 111 -8.68 -13.80 21.31
CA LEU A 111 -9.81 -14.48 21.95
C LEU A 111 -9.78 -16.01 21.79
N LEU A 112 -9.16 -16.53 20.73
CA LEU A 112 -9.03 -17.98 20.48
C LEU A 112 -8.11 -18.68 21.51
N LEU A 113 -7.14 -17.95 22.07
CA LEU A 113 -6.19 -18.47 23.08
C LEU A 113 -6.80 -18.57 24.49
N ARG A 114 -7.87 -17.82 24.79
CA ARG A 114 -8.54 -17.86 26.12
C ARG A 114 -9.48 -19.06 26.33
N LEU A 115 -9.91 -19.75 25.29
CA LEU A 115 -11.03 -20.72 25.38
C LEU A 115 -10.61 -22.21 25.40
N PHE A 116 -9.34 -22.56 25.19
CA PHE A 116 -8.88 -23.96 25.21
C PHE A 116 -8.48 -24.45 26.60
N ARG A 117 -9.35 -24.21 27.60
CA ARG A 117 -9.15 -24.63 29.00
C ARG A 117 -9.85 -25.95 29.39
N GLN A 118 -10.40 -26.72 28.45
CA GLN A 118 -11.03 -28.03 28.77
C GLN A 118 -10.57 -29.13 27.79
N GLY A 119 -9.89 -30.13 28.34
CA GLY A 119 -9.08 -31.12 27.62
C GLY A 119 -9.84 -32.29 26.97
N SER A 120 -9.11 -33.12 26.20
CA SER A 120 -9.51 -34.44 25.67
C SER A 120 -8.30 -35.22 25.17
N THR A 121 -8.00 -36.38 25.78
CA THR A 121 -6.71 -37.07 25.62
C THR A 121 -6.69 -38.06 24.44
N VAL A 122 -6.67 -37.57 23.20
CA VAL A 122 -6.59 -38.40 21.98
C VAL A 122 -5.54 -37.85 21.01
N ALA A 123 -4.27 -37.82 21.43
CA ALA A 123 -3.18 -37.21 20.68
C ALA A 123 -1.87 -38.03 20.73
N PHE A 124 -1.95 -39.35 20.52
CA PHE A 124 -0.74 -40.20 20.55
C PHE A 124 -0.44 -41.00 19.28
N PHE A 125 -1.36 -41.10 18.31
CA PHE A 125 -1.12 -41.86 17.07
C PHE A 125 -0.86 -41.00 15.81
N ILE A 126 -1.06 -39.68 15.87
CA ILE A 126 -0.85 -38.77 14.72
C ILE A 126 0.58 -38.20 14.70
N THR A 127 1.35 -38.38 15.77
CA THR A 127 2.63 -37.69 15.97
C THR A 127 3.78 -38.26 15.11
N GLU A 128 3.81 -39.56 14.79
CA GLU A 128 4.94 -40.14 14.04
C GLU A 128 4.89 -39.94 12.52
N ILE A 129 3.70 -39.90 11.91
CA ILE A 129 3.57 -39.63 10.46
C ILE A 129 3.65 -38.12 10.18
N THR A 130 3.16 -37.28 11.11
CA THR A 130 3.20 -35.82 10.97
C THR A 130 4.64 -35.29 11.03
N VAL A 131 5.51 -35.85 11.88
CA VAL A 131 6.89 -35.35 12.06
C VAL A 131 7.82 -35.66 10.87
N ARG A 132 7.58 -36.72 10.09
CA ARG A 132 8.37 -36.99 8.88
C ARG A 132 7.93 -36.19 7.64
N PHE A 133 6.66 -35.78 7.56
CA PHE A 133 6.19 -34.85 6.51
C PHE A 133 6.49 -33.38 6.86
N PHE A 134 6.60 -33.03 8.15
CA PHE A 134 6.94 -31.68 8.64
C PHE A 134 8.33 -31.17 8.23
N LEU A 135 9.21 -32.04 7.74
CA LEU A 135 10.58 -31.69 7.35
C LEU A 135 10.76 -31.46 5.84
N LEU A 136 9.72 -31.67 5.01
CA LEU A 136 9.83 -31.53 3.56
C LEU A 136 8.93 -30.47 2.91
N GLU A 137 7.84 -30.01 3.55
CA GLU A 137 6.98 -28.97 2.98
C GLU A 137 6.35 -28.06 4.04
N ASN A 138 6.65 -26.76 3.94
CA ASN A 138 5.99 -25.60 4.56
C ASN A 138 6.05 -25.43 6.09
N ARG A 139 6.97 -24.55 6.51
CA ARG A 139 7.14 -24.04 7.88
C ARG A 139 5.97 -23.13 8.32
N ASP A 140 5.51 -23.39 9.55
CA ASP A 140 4.74 -22.59 10.54
C ASP A 140 3.63 -21.62 10.06
N PRO A 141 2.34 -21.95 10.31
CA PRO A 141 1.20 -21.11 9.90
C PRO A 141 0.48 -20.38 11.06
N SER A 142 1.15 -20.15 12.19
CA SER A 142 0.52 -19.54 13.38
C SER A 142 0.35 -18.01 13.35
N ASN A 143 0.75 -17.31 12.29
CA ASN A 143 0.68 -15.85 12.20
C ASN A 143 0.02 -15.41 10.90
N ASN A 144 -1.26 -14.99 10.88
CA ASN A 144 -1.88 -14.36 9.69
C ASN A 144 -2.91 -13.24 9.94
N THR A 145 -2.44 -11.98 9.99
CA THR A 145 -3.24 -10.73 10.00
C THR A 145 -2.46 -9.56 9.39
N HIS A 146 -3.04 -8.39 9.10
CA HIS A 146 -4.08 -8.20 8.11
C HIS A 146 -3.62 -7.09 7.15
N ALA A 147 -3.48 -7.40 5.85
CA ALA A 147 -3.13 -6.48 4.75
C ALA A 147 -3.40 -7.18 3.40
N MET A 148 -3.06 -6.54 2.27
CA MET A 148 -3.24 -7.10 0.91
C MET A 148 -2.41 -8.38 0.63
N SER A 149 -1.42 -8.69 1.45
CA SER A 149 -0.79 -10.03 1.51
C SER A 149 -1.75 -11.16 1.92
N LEU A 150 -2.91 -10.89 2.52
CA LEU A 150 -4.02 -11.85 2.63
C LEU A 150 -5.02 -11.72 1.46
N GLY A 151 -4.95 -10.63 0.68
CA GLY A 151 -5.50 -10.58 -0.67
C GLY A 151 -4.88 -11.67 -1.54
N LYS A 152 -3.58 -11.97 -1.38
CA LYS A 152 -2.92 -13.13 -2.00
C LYS A 152 -3.54 -14.48 -1.59
N ASP A 153 -3.78 -14.70 -0.30
CA ASP A 153 -4.41 -15.95 0.18
C ASP A 153 -5.86 -16.06 -0.31
N TYR A 154 -6.59 -14.93 -0.29
CA TYR A 154 -7.92 -14.79 -0.89
C TYR A 154 -7.88 -15.15 -2.38
N VAL A 155 -6.94 -14.57 -3.14
CA VAL A 155 -6.78 -14.79 -4.58
C VAL A 155 -6.47 -16.24 -4.90
N ASN A 156 -5.50 -16.86 -4.21
CA ASN A 156 -5.13 -18.25 -4.45
C ASN A 156 -6.29 -19.20 -4.16
N THR A 157 -7.03 -19.00 -3.05
CA THR A 157 -8.20 -19.83 -2.74
C THR A 157 -9.30 -19.68 -3.80
N ILE A 158 -9.54 -18.49 -4.35
CA ILE A 158 -10.50 -18.30 -5.45
C ILE A 158 -9.98 -18.93 -6.75
N LEU A 159 -8.70 -18.78 -7.08
CA LEU A 159 -8.09 -19.39 -8.28
C LEU A 159 -8.27 -20.92 -8.27
N ASP A 160 -8.00 -21.56 -7.12
CA ASP A 160 -8.18 -23.00 -6.95
C ASP A 160 -9.64 -23.40 -7.18
N ILE A 161 -10.56 -22.78 -6.44
CA ILE A 161 -11.97 -23.17 -6.41
C ILE A 161 -12.67 -22.92 -7.74
N GLU A 162 -12.43 -21.78 -8.38
CA GLU A 162 -13.16 -21.39 -9.59
C GLU A 162 -12.65 -22.07 -10.86
N ARG A 163 -11.39 -22.51 -10.87
CA ARG A 163 -10.89 -23.40 -11.93
C ARG A 163 -11.56 -24.78 -11.83
N GLU A 164 -11.70 -25.34 -10.64
CA GLU A 164 -12.38 -26.62 -10.42
C GLU A 164 -13.89 -26.55 -10.69
N ALA A 165 -14.53 -25.42 -10.36
CA ALA A 165 -15.96 -25.22 -10.57
C ALA A 165 -16.35 -25.01 -12.05
N GLY A 166 -15.37 -24.84 -12.94
CA GLY A 166 -15.57 -24.56 -14.36
C GLY A 166 -16.52 -25.54 -15.06
N GLY A 167 -17.50 -25.01 -15.79
CA GLY A 167 -18.50 -25.82 -16.50
C GLY A 167 -19.54 -26.51 -15.62
N THR A 168 -19.52 -26.29 -14.30
CA THR A 168 -20.53 -26.81 -13.37
C THR A 168 -21.56 -25.74 -13.00
N LYS A 169 -22.63 -26.16 -12.30
CA LYS A 169 -23.61 -25.23 -11.70
C LYS A 169 -23.07 -24.36 -10.56
N TYR A 170 -21.83 -24.62 -10.12
CA TYR A 170 -21.18 -23.91 -9.02
C TYR A 170 -20.18 -22.84 -9.50
N ALA A 171 -20.01 -22.67 -10.81
CA ALA A 171 -19.11 -21.64 -11.36
C ALA A 171 -19.57 -20.22 -10.96
N ALA A 172 -18.61 -19.32 -10.72
CA ALA A 172 -18.87 -17.92 -10.43
C ALA A 172 -19.73 -17.25 -11.50
N ASN A 173 -20.68 -16.44 -11.06
CA ASN A 173 -21.49 -15.59 -11.93
C ASN A 173 -20.71 -14.34 -12.37
N ALA A 174 -21.30 -13.55 -13.28
CA ALA A 174 -20.66 -12.34 -13.82
C ALA A 174 -20.31 -11.29 -12.75
N VAL A 175 -21.07 -11.18 -11.65
CA VAL A 175 -20.78 -10.23 -10.56
C VAL A 175 -19.46 -10.61 -9.89
N SER A 176 -19.31 -11.89 -9.57
CA SER A 176 -18.10 -12.41 -8.94
C SER A 176 -16.88 -12.40 -9.85
N GLN A 177 -17.06 -12.76 -11.12
CA GLN A 177 -15.99 -12.65 -12.12
C GLN A 177 -15.50 -11.20 -12.28
N ASN A 178 -16.42 -10.22 -12.34
CA ASN A 178 -16.09 -8.81 -12.45
C ASN A 178 -15.38 -8.27 -11.18
N ALA A 179 -15.81 -8.70 -10.00
CA ALA A 179 -15.15 -8.32 -8.75
C ALA A 179 -13.70 -8.82 -8.71
N PHE A 180 -13.49 -10.09 -9.05
CA PHE A 180 -12.14 -10.66 -9.11
C PHE A 180 -11.25 -10.00 -10.17
N ALA A 181 -11.81 -9.74 -11.36
CA ALA A 181 -11.11 -9.00 -12.41
C ALA A 181 -10.72 -7.58 -11.99
N THR A 182 -11.54 -6.92 -11.17
CA THR A 182 -11.26 -5.59 -10.59
C THR A 182 -10.10 -5.67 -9.59
N LEU A 183 -10.03 -6.72 -8.77
CA LEU A 183 -8.92 -6.95 -7.84
C LEU A 183 -7.60 -7.15 -8.60
N PHE A 184 -7.57 -8.05 -9.60
CA PHE A 184 -6.37 -8.28 -10.42
C PHE A 184 -5.89 -7.03 -11.19
N ASP A 185 -6.82 -6.21 -11.68
CA ASP A 185 -6.47 -4.94 -12.31
C ASP A 185 -5.81 -3.96 -11.33
N GLY A 186 -6.18 -4.00 -10.05
CA GLY A 186 -5.54 -3.23 -8.98
C GLY A 186 -4.20 -3.82 -8.56
N ASP A 187 -4.15 -5.12 -8.26
CA ASP A 187 -2.97 -5.83 -7.74
C ASP A 187 -1.74 -5.69 -8.63
N ARG A 188 -1.90 -5.66 -9.96
CA ARG A 188 -0.76 -5.42 -10.88
C ARG A 188 -0.02 -4.11 -10.63
N TRP A 189 -0.69 -3.10 -10.08
CA TRP A 189 -0.06 -1.82 -9.72
C TRP A 189 0.72 -1.91 -8.40
N MET A 190 0.55 -2.96 -7.60
CA MET A 190 1.23 -3.19 -6.33
C MET A 190 2.38 -4.21 -6.47
N ILE A 191 2.75 -4.57 -7.70
CA ILE A 191 3.79 -5.54 -8.02
C ILE A 191 4.96 -4.82 -8.70
N TYR A 192 6.18 -5.15 -8.24
CA TYR A 192 7.42 -4.75 -8.87
C TYR A 192 8.32 -5.97 -9.12
N GLY A 193 9.27 -5.83 -10.05
CA GLY A 193 10.27 -6.86 -10.34
C GLY A 193 11.59 -6.62 -9.63
N ASN A 194 12.16 -7.64 -8.99
CA ASN A 194 13.59 -7.70 -8.70
C ASN A 194 14.32 -8.22 -9.94
N SER A 195 14.90 -7.31 -10.74
CA SER A 195 15.55 -7.62 -12.01
C SER A 195 16.88 -8.36 -11.86
N LEU A 196 17.43 -8.44 -10.65
CA LEU A 196 18.66 -9.20 -10.36
C LEU A 196 18.33 -10.68 -10.11
N ALA A 197 17.27 -10.93 -9.33
CA ALA A 197 16.80 -12.29 -9.03
C ALA A 197 15.78 -12.82 -10.07
N ASN A 198 15.25 -11.95 -10.92
CA ASN A 198 14.12 -12.20 -11.82
C ASN A 198 12.88 -12.74 -11.07
N VAL A 199 12.53 -12.08 -9.95
CA VAL A 199 11.40 -12.43 -9.08
C VAL A 199 10.43 -11.26 -8.97
N LEU A 200 9.13 -11.55 -9.03
CA LEU A 200 8.07 -10.57 -8.77
C LEU A 200 7.82 -10.47 -7.27
N HIS A 201 7.78 -9.25 -6.74
CA HIS A 201 7.49 -8.96 -5.34
C HIS A 201 6.27 -8.04 -5.21
N TRP A 202 5.59 -8.17 -4.07
CA TRP A 202 4.65 -7.16 -3.62
C TRP A 202 5.41 -5.93 -3.13
N ASP A 203 4.91 -4.76 -3.47
CA ASP A 203 5.32 -3.50 -2.88
C ASP A 203 5.28 -3.56 -1.34
N PHE A 204 6.24 -2.92 -0.67
CA PHE A 204 6.37 -3.04 0.78
C PHE A 204 5.16 -2.53 1.54
N SER A 205 4.46 -1.53 0.98
CA SER A 205 3.21 -1.05 1.55
C SER A 205 2.04 -2.04 1.41
N ALA A 206 2.10 -2.98 0.47
CA ALA A 206 1.10 -4.04 0.29
C ALA A 206 1.37 -5.28 1.18
N LEU A 207 2.60 -5.44 1.70
CA LEU A 207 2.99 -6.59 2.54
C LEU A 207 2.32 -6.60 3.92
N GLY A 208 2.07 -5.42 4.49
CA GLY A 208 1.62 -5.27 5.86
C GLY A 208 2.59 -5.90 6.86
N ARG A 209 2.11 -6.86 7.67
CA ARG A 209 2.95 -7.45 8.73
C ARG A 209 4.18 -8.17 8.17
N PHE A 210 4.12 -8.68 6.93
CA PHE A 210 5.12 -9.62 6.41
C PHE A 210 6.49 -8.99 6.14
N ILE A 211 6.60 -7.66 6.19
CA ILE A 211 7.87 -6.93 6.08
C ILE A 211 8.93 -7.37 7.12
N SER A 212 8.53 -8.08 8.18
CA SER A 212 9.42 -8.67 9.18
C SER A 212 9.95 -10.07 8.86
N PHE A 213 9.67 -10.60 7.68
CA PHE A 213 10.24 -11.87 7.23
C PHE A 213 11.24 -11.61 6.12
N PRO A 214 12.48 -12.12 6.20
CA PRO A 214 13.39 -12.11 5.07
C PRO A 214 12.86 -12.94 3.92
N VAL A 215 13.34 -12.69 2.71
CA VAL A 215 13.01 -13.43 1.48
C VAL A 215 13.19 -14.94 1.67
N VAL A 216 14.22 -15.37 2.40
CA VAL A 216 14.53 -16.79 2.65
C VAL A 216 13.45 -17.52 3.44
N ASP A 217 12.63 -16.81 4.23
CA ASP A 217 11.49 -17.42 4.93
C ASP A 217 10.33 -17.75 3.98
N ASN A 218 10.46 -17.35 2.71
CA ASN A 218 9.57 -17.75 1.62
C ASN A 218 8.10 -17.32 1.83
N GLN A 219 7.90 -16.28 2.64
CA GLN A 219 6.61 -15.65 2.92
C GLN A 219 6.24 -14.66 1.79
N ALA A 220 5.31 -13.73 2.05
CA ALA A 220 4.89 -12.72 1.06
C ALA A 220 6.03 -11.77 0.62
N THR A 221 7.12 -11.67 1.39
CA THR A 221 8.35 -10.97 0.99
C THR A 221 9.15 -11.71 -0.08
N GLY A 222 9.05 -13.04 -0.14
CA GLY A 222 9.85 -13.85 -1.05
C GLY A 222 9.41 -13.83 -2.51
N SER A 223 8.10 -13.67 -2.77
CA SER A 223 7.55 -13.40 -4.10
C SER A 223 6.05 -13.07 -4.01
N ILE A 224 5.39 -12.81 -5.14
CA ILE A 224 3.94 -12.62 -5.16
C ILE A 224 3.13 -13.87 -4.74
N LYS A 225 3.72 -15.08 -4.80
CA LYS A 225 3.08 -16.40 -4.57
C LYS A 225 1.75 -16.60 -5.30
N ILE A 226 1.64 -16.10 -6.52
CA ILE A 226 0.51 -16.35 -7.42
C ILE A 226 1.04 -17.11 -8.64
N ASN A 227 0.37 -18.20 -9.00
CA ASN A 227 0.71 -18.97 -10.19
C ASN A 227 0.12 -18.30 -11.44
N LEU A 228 0.97 -17.62 -12.23
CA LEU A 228 0.52 -16.88 -13.41
C LEU A 228 -0.10 -17.79 -14.49
N THR A 229 0.27 -19.07 -14.54
CA THR A 229 -0.35 -20.03 -15.48
C THR A 229 -1.81 -20.28 -15.10
N GLU A 230 -2.10 -20.49 -13.82
CA GLU A 230 -3.47 -20.70 -13.33
C GLU A 230 -4.33 -19.45 -13.51
N VAL A 231 -3.76 -18.26 -13.30
CA VAL A 231 -4.44 -16.99 -13.60
C VAL A 231 -4.81 -16.90 -15.09
N ARG A 232 -3.88 -17.28 -15.98
CA ARG A 232 -4.15 -17.30 -17.43
C ARG A 232 -5.27 -18.28 -17.77
N GLU A 233 -5.24 -19.50 -17.23
CA GLU A 233 -6.27 -20.51 -17.47
C GLU A 233 -7.66 -20.04 -17.02
N LEU A 234 -7.77 -19.48 -15.81
CA LEU A 234 -9.04 -18.92 -15.33
C LEU A 234 -9.46 -17.71 -16.18
N GLY A 235 -8.51 -16.87 -16.58
CA GLY A 235 -8.75 -15.75 -17.50
C GLY A 235 -9.32 -16.20 -18.85
N GLN A 236 -8.86 -17.32 -19.40
CA GLN A 236 -9.41 -17.92 -20.62
C GLN A 236 -10.81 -18.48 -20.38
N GLN A 237 -11.01 -19.23 -19.28
CA GLN A 237 -12.30 -19.81 -18.92
C GLN A 237 -13.38 -18.75 -18.75
N TRP A 238 -13.03 -17.59 -18.17
CA TRP A 238 -13.95 -16.48 -17.93
C TRP A 238 -13.96 -15.42 -19.05
N SER A 239 -13.10 -15.55 -20.07
CA SER A 239 -12.88 -14.51 -21.08
C SER A 239 -12.57 -13.13 -20.47
N SER A 240 -11.81 -13.11 -19.37
CA SER A 240 -11.49 -11.89 -18.62
C SER A 240 -10.18 -11.27 -19.10
N SER A 241 -10.28 -10.11 -19.76
CA SER A 241 -9.09 -9.35 -20.20
C SER A 241 -8.19 -8.93 -19.05
N SER A 242 -8.72 -8.65 -17.86
CA SER A 242 -7.91 -8.23 -16.72
C SER A 242 -7.01 -9.36 -16.21
N LEU A 243 -7.55 -10.58 -16.10
CA LEU A 243 -6.78 -11.76 -15.67
C LEU A 243 -5.74 -12.13 -16.73
N LEU A 244 -6.13 -12.15 -18.01
CA LEU A 244 -5.22 -12.42 -19.11
C LEU A 244 -4.08 -11.40 -19.16
N ASN A 245 -4.39 -10.11 -19.09
CA ASN A 245 -3.38 -9.05 -19.06
C ASN A 245 -2.45 -9.21 -17.86
N PHE A 246 -2.98 -9.46 -16.66
CA PHE A 246 -2.15 -9.69 -15.46
C PHE A 246 -1.15 -10.83 -15.68
N ALA A 247 -1.64 -12.00 -16.12
CA ALA A 247 -0.80 -13.16 -16.34
C ALA A 247 0.23 -12.92 -17.46
N ASP A 248 -0.19 -12.34 -18.58
CA ASP A 248 0.65 -12.17 -19.77
C ASP A 248 1.71 -11.09 -19.61
N THR A 249 1.40 -9.97 -18.93
CA THR A 249 2.41 -8.93 -18.69
C THR A 249 3.42 -9.35 -17.64
N LEU A 250 2.98 -9.99 -16.56
CA LEU A 250 3.87 -10.38 -15.46
C LEU A 250 4.67 -11.66 -15.74
N SER A 251 4.28 -12.46 -16.74
CA SER A 251 5.07 -13.62 -17.20
C SER A 251 6.27 -13.24 -18.08
N GLN A 252 6.38 -11.97 -18.50
CA GLN A 252 7.46 -11.53 -19.37
C GLN A 252 8.75 -11.29 -18.58
N SER A 253 9.89 -11.43 -19.26
CA SER A 253 11.18 -11.03 -18.68
C SER A 253 11.23 -9.51 -18.52
N PHE A 254 11.78 -9.05 -17.40
CA PHE A 254 11.95 -7.64 -17.10
C PHE A 254 13.40 -7.32 -16.73
N THR A 255 13.84 -6.11 -17.02
CA THR A 255 15.22 -5.64 -16.77
C THR A 255 15.30 -4.56 -15.69
N ASN A 256 14.15 -4.16 -15.15
CA ASN A 256 14.00 -3.15 -14.12
C ASN A 256 12.74 -3.45 -13.28
N ALA A 257 12.43 -2.58 -12.32
CA ALA A 257 11.34 -2.76 -11.37
C ALA A 257 9.93 -2.75 -11.99
N ASN A 258 9.75 -2.19 -13.18
CA ASN A 258 8.48 -2.19 -13.90
C ASN A 258 8.27 -3.52 -14.65
N ALA A 259 7.99 -4.59 -13.93
CA ALA A 259 7.82 -5.92 -14.50
C ALA A 259 6.58 -6.05 -15.41
N GLY A 260 5.51 -5.29 -15.13
CA GLY A 260 4.25 -5.37 -15.88
C GLY A 260 4.15 -4.44 -17.09
N GLY A 261 5.20 -3.67 -17.39
CA GLY A 261 5.16 -2.63 -18.44
C GLY A 261 4.06 -1.58 -18.22
N LEU A 262 3.68 -1.35 -16.96
CA LEU A 262 2.65 -0.37 -16.61
C LEU A 262 3.25 1.03 -16.66
N THR A 263 2.48 2.02 -17.09
CA THR A 263 2.92 3.42 -17.04
C THR A 263 1.75 4.30 -16.67
N GLY A 264 1.93 5.08 -15.62
CA GLY A 264 0.94 6.03 -15.14
C GLY A 264 0.96 6.21 -13.63
N ASN A 265 -0.11 6.83 -13.14
CA ASN A 265 -0.34 7.09 -11.73
C ASN A 265 -1.72 6.57 -11.35
N ARG A 266 -1.85 6.00 -10.14
CA ARG A 266 -3.13 5.51 -9.61
C ARG A 266 -3.26 5.84 -8.13
N MET A 267 -4.43 6.33 -7.74
CA MET A 267 -4.83 6.53 -6.33
C MET A 267 -5.82 5.42 -5.94
N PHE A 268 -5.43 4.61 -4.96
CA PHE A 268 -6.29 3.65 -4.28
C PHE A 268 -6.89 4.32 -3.04
N TYR A 269 -7.97 5.07 -3.27
CA TYR A 269 -8.63 5.90 -2.26
C TYR A 269 -9.25 5.10 -1.10
N ASN A 270 -9.45 3.78 -1.23
CA ASN A 270 -9.90 2.95 -0.11
C ASN A 270 -8.75 2.54 0.84
N ASN A 271 -7.52 2.49 0.32
CA ASN A 271 -6.34 2.05 1.08
C ASN A 271 -5.32 3.17 1.32
N ASP A 272 -5.62 4.40 0.90
CA ASP A 272 -4.75 5.57 1.01
C ASP A 272 -3.37 5.38 0.37
N TYR A 273 -3.35 4.61 -0.71
CA TYR A 273 -2.15 4.20 -1.41
C TYR A 273 -2.10 4.86 -2.79
N MET A 274 -1.01 5.55 -3.11
CA MET A 274 -0.76 6.07 -4.44
C MET A 274 0.48 5.40 -5.01
N VAL A 275 0.40 5.01 -6.27
CA VAL A 275 1.52 4.44 -7.00
C VAL A 275 1.71 5.16 -8.33
N CYS A 276 2.97 5.39 -8.65
CA CYS A 276 3.43 5.94 -9.90
C CYS A 276 4.40 4.95 -10.52
N VAL A 277 4.03 4.39 -11.67
CA VAL A 277 4.90 3.50 -12.45
C VAL A 277 5.30 4.24 -13.70
N GLN A 278 6.59 4.27 -13.99
CA GLN A 278 7.14 4.87 -15.20
C GLN A 278 8.01 3.84 -15.92
N HIS A 279 8.57 4.22 -17.08
CA HIS A 279 9.24 3.28 -17.99
C HIS A 279 10.31 2.38 -17.35
N ILE A 280 11.03 2.85 -16.33
CA ILE A 280 12.17 2.14 -15.72
C ILE A 280 12.10 2.02 -14.19
N PHE A 281 11.08 2.57 -13.54
CA PHE A 281 10.96 2.52 -12.09
C PHE A 281 9.50 2.42 -11.63
N HIS A 282 9.36 1.95 -10.40
CA HIS A 282 8.10 1.84 -9.69
C HIS A 282 8.24 2.64 -8.38
N THR A 283 7.42 3.67 -8.19
CA THR A 283 7.36 4.42 -6.93
C THR A 283 6.00 4.25 -6.29
N SER A 284 6.00 3.82 -5.04
CA SER A 284 4.79 3.67 -4.23
C SER A 284 4.84 4.60 -3.02
N LEU A 285 3.68 5.14 -2.66
CA LEU A 285 3.49 6.05 -1.54
C LEU A 285 2.27 5.62 -0.75
N THR A 286 2.47 5.37 0.55
CA THR A 286 1.35 5.17 1.48
C THR A 286 1.15 6.40 2.35
N VAL A 287 -0.05 6.95 2.25
CA VAL A 287 -0.60 7.91 3.21
C VAL A 287 -1.70 7.19 4.00
N GLN A 288 -2.16 7.67 5.16
CA GLN A 288 -3.20 6.96 5.92
C GLN A 288 -4.20 7.89 6.61
N LEU A 289 -5.50 7.64 6.42
CA LEU A 289 -6.63 8.38 6.98
C LEU A 289 -6.92 8.08 8.47
N PRO A 290 -7.81 8.87 9.11
CA PRO A 290 -8.48 8.51 10.36
C PRO A 290 -9.51 7.44 10.11
N GLY A 291 -9.49 6.43 10.95
CA GLY A 291 -10.30 5.22 10.82
C GLY A 291 -9.66 4.16 9.94
N THR A 292 -8.49 4.39 9.36
CA THR A 292 -7.59 3.30 8.93
C THR A 292 -6.63 3.08 10.10
N SER A 293 -6.64 1.87 10.66
CA SER A 293 -5.82 1.57 11.83
C SER A 293 -4.38 1.34 11.43
N ARG A 294 -3.45 1.97 12.17
CA ARG A 294 -2.04 1.59 12.18
C ARG A 294 -1.95 0.31 12.96
N LEU A 295 -1.43 -0.73 12.33
CA LEU A 295 -1.15 -1.97 13.03
C LEU A 295 0.19 -1.82 13.75
N LYS A 296 0.16 -1.95 15.06
CA LYS A 296 1.31 -1.94 15.97
C LYS A 296 1.25 -3.25 16.77
N LEU A 297 0.91 -4.34 16.07
CA LEU A 297 0.46 -5.62 16.62
C LEU A 297 1.55 -6.23 17.49
N CYS A 298 1.51 -6.01 18.79
CA CYS A 298 2.32 -6.77 19.72
C CYS A 298 1.54 -8.01 20.14
N ILE A 299 2.13 -9.19 19.91
CA ILE A 299 1.71 -10.41 20.59
C ILE A 299 2.44 -10.39 21.93
N ASP A 300 1.71 -10.19 23.03
CA ASP A 300 2.29 -10.40 24.36
C ASP A 300 2.76 -11.87 24.43
N GLY A 301 4.05 -12.08 24.70
CA GLY A 301 4.67 -13.41 24.89
C GLY A 301 4.09 -14.22 26.06
N LYS A 302 2.95 -13.82 26.64
CA LYS A 302 2.18 -14.63 27.58
C LYS A 302 1.31 -15.69 26.90
N ASP A 303 0.97 -15.51 25.62
CA ASP A 303 0.06 -16.40 24.91
C ASP A 303 0.77 -17.37 23.93
N VAL A 304 2.10 -17.35 23.88
CA VAL A 304 2.93 -18.38 23.25
C VAL A 304 3.64 -19.14 24.37
N PHE A 305 3.20 -20.36 24.66
CA PHE A 305 3.92 -21.27 25.56
C PHE A 305 5.22 -21.73 24.88
N VAL A 306 6.25 -20.88 24.90
CA VAL A 306 7.64 -21.34 24.93
C VAL A 306 8.07 -21.18 26.38
N GLN A 307 8.27 -22.30 27.07
CA GLN A 307 9.01 -22.34 28.33
C GLN A 307 10.46 -21.94 28.05
N ASP A 308 10.73 -20.65 27.94
CA ASP A 308 11.98 -20.11 28.42
C ASP A 308 11.78 -18.66 28.86
N SER A 309 11.77 -18.49 30.17
CA SER A 309 11.58 -17.22 30.85
C SER A 309 12.90 -16.48 30.86
N GLU A 310 13.24 -15.70 29.81
CA GLU A 310 14.17 -14.57 29.99
C GLU A 310 14.29 -13.56 28.84
N HIS A 311 13.70 -13.74 27.66
CA HIS A 311 13.81 -12.74 26.58
C HIS A 311 12.53 -12.66 25.71
N ARG A 312 12.27 -11.47 25.16
CA ARG A 312 11.33 -11.12 24.05
C ARG A 312 9.95 -10.58 24.46
N VAL A 313 9.82 -9.25 24.49
CA VAL A 313 8.63 -8.50 24.01
C VAL A 313 9.09 -7.10 23.54
N ARG A 314 9.60 -6.96 22.30
CA ARG A 314 9.80 -5.69 21.58
C ARG A 314 9.35 -5.71 20.10
N GLU A 315 8.76 -6.80 19.62
CA GLU A 315 8.92 -7.29 18.24
C GLU A 315 8.14 -6.50 17.16
N PHE A 316 7.34 -5.51 17.56
CA PHE A 316 6.40 -4.86 16.64
C PHE A 316 6.22 -3.35 16.83
N ALA A 317 6.84 -2.73 17.84
CA ALA A 317 6.68 -1.29 18.10
C ALA A 317 7.39 -0.41 17.05
N GLU A 318 8.41 -0.96 16.38
CA GLU A 318 9.26 -0.26 15.43
C GLU A 318 8.53 0.16 14.14
N ARG A 319 7.36 -0.44 13.83
CA ARG A 319 6.63 -0.23 12.55
C ARG A 319 5.76 1.02 12.48
N PHE A 320 5.78 1.85 13.52
CA PHE A 320 4.85 2.97 13.69
C PHE A 320 4.82 3.96 12.51
N HIS A 321 5.97 4.18 11.86
CA HIS A 321 6.14 5.19 10.83
C HIS A 321 5.91 4.69 9.39
N LEU A 322 5.54 3.42 9.18
CA LEU A 322 5.29 2.86 7.83
C LEU A 322 4.06 3.44 7.12
N SER A 323 3.30 4.31 7.79
CA SER A 323 2.09 4.95 7.26
C SER A 323 2.12 6.48 7.40
N ASP A 324 3.29 7.06 7.70
CA ASP A 324 3.49 8.50 7.90
C ASP A 324 3.96 9.20 6.61
N GLY A 325 3.41 8.79 5.46
CA GLY A 325 3.85 9.26 4.14
C GLY A 325 5.08 8.51 3.62
N THR A 326 5.10 7.19 3.80
CA THR A 326 6.23 6.34 3.39
C THR A 326 6.30 6.21 1.88
N LEU A 327 7.47 6.49 1.31
CA LEU A 327 7.72 6.50 -0.14
C LEU A 327 8.81 5.49 -0.51
N TYR A 328 8.47 4.41 -1.20
CA TYR A 328 9.44 3.45 -1.73
C TYR A 328 9.68 3.70 -3.22
N THR A 329 10.94 3.69 -3.66
CA THR A 329 11.33 3.90 -5.07
C THR A 329 12.11 2.71 -5.62
N TYR A 330 11.48 1.78 -6.31
CA TYR A 330 12.15 0.60 -6.87
C TYR A 330 12.67 0.90 -8.28
N LEU A 331 13.94 0.59 -8.56
CA LEU A 331 14.54 0.70 -9.90
C LEU A 331 15.00 -0.66 -10.40
N ARG A 332 15.80 -1.37 -9.59
CA ARG A 332 16.20 -2.76 -9.82
C ARG A 332 15.32 -3.73 -9.04
N GLY A 333 14.69 -3.28 -7.95
CA GLY A 333 13.82 -4.07 -7.07
C GLY A 333 14.49 -4.63 -5.83
N ASP A 334 15.81 -4.52 -5.69
CA ASP A 334 16.55 -4.99 -4.51
C ASP A 334 16.78 -3.88 -3.45
N GLU A 335 16.32 -2.65 -3.70
CA GLU A 335 16.70 -1.48 -2.88
C GLU A 335 16.25 -1.56 -1.42
N TYR A 336 15.17 -2.30 -1.15
CA TYR A 336 14.62 -2.51 0.19
C TYR A 336 14.54 -4.00 0.57
N GLU A 337 15.00 -4.91 -0.28
CA GLU A 337 14.99 -6.35 0.03
C GLU A 337 15.77 -6.62 1.32
N ASP A 338 15.27 -7.49 2.21
CA ASP A 338 15.90 -7.92 3.46
C ASP A 338 16.51 -6.80 4.34
N ILE A 339 15.98 -5.59 4.23
CA ILE A 339 16.53 -4.39 4.90
C ILE A 339 15.95 -4.16 6.30
N SER A 340 14.74 -4.64 6.55
CA SER A 340 13.89 -4.18 7.66
C SER A 340 14.46 -4.52 9.04
N ALA A 341 15.19 -5.63 9.19
CA ALA A 341 15.87 -5.96 10.44
C ALA A 341 16.97 -4.93 10.80
N ALA A 342 17.61 -4.33 9.79
CA ALA A 342 18.73 -3.40 9.97
C ALA A 342 18.32 -1.92 9.92
N TRP A 343 17.04 -1.61 9.66
CA TRP A 343 16.56 -0.24 9.51
C TRP A 343 16.64 0.58 10.80
N ASP A 344 16.98 1.86 10.67
CA ASP A 344 16.50 2.84 11.64
C ASP A 344 15.04 3.17 11.32
N TRP A 345 14.13 2.60 12.09
CA TRP A 345 12.69 2.77 11.91
C TRP A 345 12.17 4.19 12.17
N ASN A 346 13.00 5.12 12.66
CA ASN A 346 12.67 6.54 12.69
C ASN A 346 13.13 7.28 11.42
N LEU A 347 13.78 6.60 10.48
CA LEU A 347 14.24 7.16 9.20
C LEU A 347 13.57 6.44 8.03
N ILE A 348 12.30 6.07 8.15
CA ILE A 348 11.55 5.42 7.06
C ILE A 348 11.47 6.36 5.85
N PRO A 349 11.78 5.87 4.62
CA PRO A 349 11.78 6.69 3.41
C PRO A 349 10.52 7.55 3.24
N GLY A 350 10.68 8.81 2.87
CA GLY A 350 9.57 9.74 2.59
C GLY A 350 8.89 10.35 3.82
N THR A 351 9.13 9.86 5.03
CA THR A 351 8.46 10.37 6.24
C THR A 351 8.96 11.75 6.68
N THR A 352 8.13 12.46 7.44
CA THR A 352 8.56 13.63 8.23
C THR A 352 8.27 13.34 9.70
N ILE A 353 9.29 13.40 10.55
CA ILE A 353 9.29 12.83 11.91
C ILE A 353 9.99 13.74 12.90
N ASP A 354 9.53 13.72 14.15
CA ASP A 354 10.27 14.16 15.32
C ASP A 354 11.11 12.97 15.85
N TYR A 355 12.41 12.99 15.56
CA TYR A 355 13.26 11.80 15.64
C TYR A 355 13.31 11.22 17.05
N LYS A 356 12.93 9.94 17.17
CA LYS A 356 12.90 9.17 18.43
C LYS A 356 12.03 9.80 19.53
N ALA A 357 11.13 10.72 19.18
CA ALA A 357 10.26 11.37 20.17
C ALA A 357 9.04 10.52 20.54
N THR A 358 8.62 9.62 19.64
CA THR A 358 7.50 8.71 19.90
C THR A 358 8.03 7.45 20.56
N ALA A 359 7.60 7.21 21.80
CA ALA A 359 7.89 5.95 22.47
C ALA A 359 7.18 4.80 21.74
N LEU A 360 7.99 3.86 21.26
CA LEU A 360 7.51 2.65 20.61
C LEU A 360 7.38 1.56 21.70
N SER A 361 6.25 1.54 22.43
CA SER A 361 5.91 0.47 23.40
C SER A 361 4.70 -0.37 22.94
N CYS A 362 4.56 -1.59 23.46
CA CYS A 362 3.50 -2.53 23.07
C CYS A 362 2.14 -2.30 23.74
N ASP A 363 2.02 -1.33 24.63
CA ASP A 363 0.83 -1.13 25.50
C ASP A 363 -0.46 -0.77 24.72
N GLN A 364 -0.33 -0.42 23.44
CA GLN A 364 -1.43 -0.16 22.51
C GLN A 364 -1.10 -0.78 21.15
N ALA A 365 -1.77 -1.90 20.82
CA ALA A 365 -1.48 -2.69 19.61
C ALA A 365 -2.04 -2.08 18.31
N LEU A 366 -2.99 -1.14 18.40
CA LEU A 366 -3.65 -0.50 17.26
C LEU A 366 -3.82 0.99 17.54
N VAL A 367 -3.35 1.84 16.63
CA VAL A 367 -3.49 3.30 16.76
C VAL A 367 -4.10 3.84 15.47
N THR A 368 -5.17 4.61 15.58
CA THR A 368 -5.85 5.17 14.40
C THR A 368 -5.35 6.58 14.09
N GLY A 369 -5.27 6.94 12.80
CA GLY A 369 -4.94 8.31 12.37
C GLY A 369 -5.91 9.37 12.92
N VAL A 370 -5.49 10.65 12.92
CA VAL A 370 -6.23 11.78 13.54
C VAL A 370 -6.89 12.71 12.52
N GLU A 371 -6.15 13.15 11.52
CA GLU A 371 -6.52 14.25 10.61
C GLU A 371 -7.18 13.72 9.32
N ARG A 372 -8.42 14.10 9.01
CA ARG A 372 -9.21 13.47 7.92
C ARG A 372 -8.71 13.75 6.50
N PHE A 373 -7.91 14.77 6.28
CA PHE A 373 -7.50 15.16 4.93
C PHE A 373 -6.27 14.37 4.49
N VAL A 374 -6.48 13.16 3.97
CA VAL A 374 -5.42 12.26 3.51
C VAL A 374 -5.87 11.49 2.28
N GLY A 375 -5.12 11.55 1.19
CA GLY A 375 -5.50 10.91 -0.07
C GLY A 375 -4.81 11.58 -1.25
N GLY A 376 -5.44 11.56 -2.42
CA GLY A 376 -4.84 12.16 -3.61
C GLY A 376 -5.79 12.29 -4.79
N VAL A 377 -5.30 12.93 -5.85
CA VAL A 377 -5.97 12.99 -7.15
C VAL A 377 -5.03 12.45 -8.20
N SER A 378 -5.58 11.69 -9.13
CA SER A 378 -4.85 11.09 -10.25
C SER A 378 -5.64 11.29 -11.53
N ASP A 379 -4.94 11.53 -12.64
CA ASP A 379 -5.54 11.54 -13.97
C ASP A 379 -5.20 10.27 -14.78
N GLY A 380 -4.64 9.25 -14.13
CA GLY A 380 -4.14 8.01 -14.74
C GLY A 380 -2.70 8.08 -15.23
N LYS A 381 -2.10 9.27 -15.41
CA LYS A 381 -0.70 9.45 -15.85
C LYS A 381 0.17 10.13 -14.80
N ILE A 382 -0.33 11.23 -14.25
CA ILE A 382 0.29 12.05 -13.21
C ILE A 382 -0.69 12.21 -12.05
N GLY A 383 -0.20 12.63 -10.91
CA GLY A 383 -1.05 12.76 -9.73
C GLY A 383 -0.39 13.50 -8.60
N LEU A 384 -1.16 13.75 -7.55
CA LEU A 384 -0.62 14.22 -6.29
C LEU A 384 -1.29 13.50 -5.13
N ALA A 385 -0.49 13.22 -4.10
CA ALA A 385 -0.99 12.76 -2.81
C ALA A 385 -0.77 13.87 -1.78
N ALA A 386 -1.71 14.03 -0.87
CA ALA A 386 -1.70 15.03 0.18
C ALA A 386 -2.03 14.38 1.52
N MET A 387 -1.27 14.72 2.55
CA MET A 387 -1.49 14.21 3.90
C MET A 387 -1.35 15.34 4.91
N ARG A 388 -2.41 15.52 5.70
CA ARG A 388 -2.30 16.19 6.99
C ARG A 388 -2.00 15.14 8.05
N TYR A 389 -0.97 15.37 8.82
CA TYR A 389 -0.55 14.45 9.87
C TYR A 389 -0.58 15.14 11.22
N THR A 390 -1.11 14.43 12.20
CA THR A 390 -0.90 14.67 13.62
C THR A 390 -0.53 13.34 14.23
N ASN A 391 0.61 13.29 14.93
CA ASN A 391 1.09 12.07 15.58
C ASN A 391 -0.01 11.49 16.45
N PRO A 392 -0.53 10.30 16.14
CA PRO A 392 -1.72 9.81 16.80
C PRO A 392 -1.47 9.34 18.23
N SER A 393 -0.22 9.01 18.59
CA SER A 393 0.15 8.60 19.94
C SER A 393 0.41 9.81 20.84
N THR A 394 1.26 10.74 20.39
CA THR A 394 1.71 11.85 21.24
C THR A 394 0.88 13.12 21.08
N LYS A 395 0.21 13.30 19.93
CA LYS A 395 -0.43 14.55 19.48
C LYS A 395 0.51 15.77 19.43
N ALA A 396 1.80 15.58 19.74
CA ALA A 396 2.79 16.62 19.93
C ALA A 396 3.39 17.14 18.62
N PHE A 397 3.23 16.37 17.53
CA PHE A 397 3.87 16.63 16.25
C PHE A 397 2.87 16.59 15.11
N ARG A 398 2.92 17.59 14.23
CA ARG A 398 2.03 17.72 13.07
C ARG A 398 2.72 18.39 11.90
N TRP A 399 2.22 18.11 10.70
CA TRP A 399 2.67 18.71 9.45
C TRP A 399 1.61 18.53 8.34
N GLN A 400 1.78 19.26 7.24
CA GLN A 400 1.08 19.08 5.98
C GLN A 400 2.11 18.77 4.89
N LYS A 401 1.89 17.70 4.12
CA LYS A 401 2.82 17.26 3.08
C LYS A 401 2.10 16.88 1.80
N VAL A 402 2.66 17.31 0.68
CA VAL A 402 2.19 16.93 -0.66
C VAL A 402 3.33 16.30 -1.45
N TRP A 403 3.04 15.21 -2.14
CA TRP A 403 3.90 14.58 -3.13
C TRP A 403 3.24 14.78 -4.50
N PHE A 404 3.90 15.53 -5.37
CA PHE A 404 3.49 15.75 -6.75
C PHE A 404 4.26 14.78 -7.65
N PHE A 405 3.56 13.90 -8.34
CA PHE A 405 4.10 12.99 -9.35
C PHE A 405 3.86 13.62 -10.72
N LEU A 406 4.90 14.17 -11.32
CA LEU A 406 4.84 14.97 -12.54
C LEU A 406 5.27 14.15 -13.76
N ASN A 407 5.19 14.77 -14.95
CA ASN A 407 5.77 14.17 -16.15
C ASN A 407 7.31 14.12 -16.03
N ASP A 408 7.94 13.41 -16.97
CA ASP A 408 9.40 13.33 -17.11
C ASP A 408 10.11 12.76 -15.87
N ASP A 409 9.42 11.88 -15.14
CA ASP A 409 9.94 11.18 -13.98
C ASP A 409 10.44 12.14 -12.88
N VAL A 410 9.67 13.19 -12.65
CA VAL A 410 9.94 14.20 -11.63
C VAL A 410 8.94 14.05 -10.49
N GLN A 411 9.44 14.02 -9.26
CA GLN A 411 8.62 14.09 -8.06
C GLN A 411 8.96 15.37 -7.30
N HIS A 412 7.97 16.21 -7.02
CA HIS A 412 8.18 17.37 -6.17
C HIS A 412 7.46 17.17 -4.84
N VAL A 413 8.14 17.51 -3.75
CA VAL A 413 7.60 17.33 -2.40
C VAL A 413 7.59 18.66 -1.68
N MET A 414 6.44 19.00 -1.12
CA MET A 414 6.23 20.21 -0.33
C MET A 414 5.81 19.84 1.08
N ILE A 415 6.44 20.46 2.07
CA ILE A 415 6.12 20.25 3.49
C ILE A 415 5.92 21.62 4.13
N ALA A 416 4.78 21.80 4.80
CA ALA A 416 4.40 23.04 5.45
C ALA A 416 3.74 22.78 6.80
N ASN A 417 3.49 23.86 7.53
CA ASN A 417 2.76 23.87 8.80
C ASN A 417 3.32 22.85 9.82
N ILE A 418 4.65 22.77 9.89
CA ILE A 418 5.35 21.84 10.78
C ILE A 418 5.30 22.42 12.20
N SER A 419 4.86 21.61 13.16
CA SER A 419 4.81 21.99 14.57
C SER A 419 5.14 20.78 15.42
N SER A 420 6.10 20.93 16.33
CA SER A 420 6.44 19.95 17.35
C SER A 420 6.48 20.64 18.71
N THR A 421 5.92 20.01 19.74
CA THR A 421 6.12 20.42 21.15
C THR A 421 7.22 19.61 21.83
N THR A 422 7.95 18.77 21.08
CA THR A 422 9.07 17.97 21.59
C THR A 422 10.39 18.73 21.44
N THR A 423 11.43 18.27 22.14
CA THR A 423 12.80 18.77 21.98
C THR A 423 13.61 17.99 20.95
N SER A 424 13.02 16.95 20.35
CA SER A 424 13.69 16.11 19.36
C SER A 424 13.92 16.87 18.05
N PRO A 425 15.00 16.55 17.33
CA PRO A 425 15.22 17.13 16.01
C PRO A 425 14.16 16.61 15.03
N VAL A 426 13.69 17.49 14.14
CA VAL A 426 12.72 17.15 13.11
C VAL A 426 13.45 16.85 11.81
N TYR A 427 13.14 15.71 11.20
CA TYR A 427 13.72 15.25 9.93
C TYR A 427 12.63 15.04 8.90
N SER A 428 12.94 15.38 7.64
CA SER A 428 12.24 14.85 6.48
C SER A 428 13.16 13.90 5.75
N VAL A 429 12.80 12.63 5.74
CA VAL A 429 13.63 11.56 5.19
C VAL A 429 13.48 11.55 3.67
N LEU A 430 14.60 11.66 2.97
CA LEU A 430 14.64 11.54 1.51
C LEU A 430 14.59 10.06 1.11
N ASP A 431 15.45 9.24 1.73
CA ASP A 431 15.47 7.79 1.54
C ASP A 431 16.26 7.07 2.64
N GLN A 432 16.02 5.78 2.79
CA GLN A 432 16.83 4.82 3.55
C GLN A 432 16.75 3.45 2.87
N ARG A 433 17.79 3.11 2.09
CA ARG A 433 17.83 1.94 1.21
C ARG A 433 19.18 1.23 1.27
N ARG A 434 19.29 0.06 0.63
CA ARG A 434 20.59 -0.60 0.43
C ARG A 434 21.54 0.33 -0.34
N LEU A 435 22.79 0.40 0.13
CA LEU A 435 23.83 1.22 -0.47
C LEU A 435 24.20 0.65 -1.85
N SER A 436 23.96 1.43 -2.90
CA SER A 436 24.38 1.13 -4.27
C SER A 436 25.30 2.24 -4.79
N GLY A 437 26.60 1.96 -4.86
CA GLY A 437 27.61 2.97 -5.19
C GLY A 437 27.76 4.05 -4.12
N SER A 438 28.63 5.03 -4.39
CA SER A 438 28.88 6.15 -3.48
C SER A 438 27.88 7.29 -3.71
N PRO A 439 27.28 7.86 -2.66
CA PRO A 439 26.45 9.06 -2.81
C PRO A 439 27.32 10.25 -3.20
N VAL A 440 26.78 11.14 -4.03
CA VAL A 440 27.45 12.35 -4.51
C VAL A 440 26.62 13.57 -4.10
N THR A 441 27.22 14.50 -3.37
CA THR A 441 26.62 15.81 -3.05
C THR A 441 27.29 16.92 -3.84
N GLY A 442 26.56 18.01 -4.09
CA GLY A 442 27.08 19.13 -4.87
C GLY A 442 26.11 20.30 -4.95
N GLU A 443 26.33 21.16 -5.93
CA GLU A 443 25.45 22.28 -6.25
C GLU A 443 25.13 22.29 -7.76
N ALA A 444 23.95 22.77 -8.11
CA ALA A 444 23.54 23.01 -9.49
C ALA A 444 22.75 24.32 -9.59
N THR A 445 22.49 24.78 -10.81
CA THR A 445 21.67 25.97 -11.07
C THR A 445 20.39 25.55 -11.80
N VAL A 446 19.23 25.89 -11.25
CA VAL A 446 17.91 25.74 -11.87
C VAL A 446 17.37 27.12 -12.21
N GLY A 447 17.29 27.45 -13.50
CA GLY A 447 17.00 28.82 -13.94
C GLY A 447 18.08 29.78 -13.44
N THR A 448 17.72 30.66 -12.49
CA THR A 448 18.65 31.59 -11.84
C THR A 448 19.02 31.20 -10.40
N THR A 449 18.50 30.07 -9.90
CA THR A 449 18.60 29.68 -8.49
C THR A 449 19.64 28.58 -8.30
N LYS A 450 20.59 28.79 -7.39
CA LYS A 450 21.53 27.73 -6.96
C LYS A 450 20.85 26.78 -5.99
N VAL A 451 20.92 25.47 -6.24
CA VAL A 451 20.30 24.42 -5.44
C VAL A 451 21.37 23.44 -4.95
N GLN A 452 21.18 22.86 -3.77
CA GLN A 452 21.99 21.73 -3.30
C GLN A 452 21.52 20.47 -4.02
N THR A 453 22.46 19.60 -4.39
CA THR A 453 22.16 18.35 -5.09
C THR A 453 22.66 17.15 -4.28
N LEU A 454 21.91 16.06 -4.34
CA LEU A 454 22.31 14.74 -3.87
C LEU A 454 21.97 13.71 -4.94
N TRP A 455 22.88 12.79 -5.22
CA TRP A 455 22.62 11.67 -6.11
C TRP A 455 23.09 10.37 -5.47
N HIS A 456 22.26 9.33 -5.52
CA HIS A 456 22.60 7.98 -5.06
C HIS A 456 21.75 6.95 -5.79
N GLY A 457 22.35 5.83 -6.23
CA GLY A 457 21.62 4.67 -6.73
C GLY A 457 20.59 4.99 -7.83
N ASN A 458 20.95 5.85 -8.78
CA ASN A 458 20.08 6.32 -9.87
C ASN A 458 18.85 7.15 -9.41
N VAL A 459 18.93 7.76 -8.23
CA VAL A 459 17.96 8.74 -7.75
C VAL A 459 18.67 10.05 -7.44
N GLY A 460 18.27 11.11 -8.14
CA GLY A 460 18.73 12.47 -7.90
C GLY A 460 17.77 13.25 -6.99
N TYR A 461 18.29 14.17 -6.20
CA TYR A 461 17.52 15.09 -5.37
C TYR A 461 18.10 16.50 -5.52
N ILE A 462 17.23 17.50 -5.58
CA ILE A 462 17.61 18.90 -5.43
C ILE A 462 16.83 19.54 -4.30
N LEU A 463 17.54 20.39 -3.56
CA LEU A 463 16.99 21.16 -2.45
C LEU A 463 17.19 22.65 -2.76
N PRO A 464 16.10 23.44 -2.84
CA PRO A 464 16.19 24.89 -2.98
C PRO A 464 17.03 25.50 -1.85
N PRO A 465 17.77 26.58 -2.13
CA PRO A 465 18.63 27.21 -1.16
C PRO A 465 17.76 27.75 -0.03
N ASN A 466 18.06 27.33 1.19
CA ASN A 466 17.41 27.87 2.37
C ASN A 466 18.39 27.80 3.56
N ASN A 467 18.26 28.74 4.48
CA ASN A 467 19.10 28.82 5.68
C ASN A 467 18.51 28.04 6.87
N VAL A 468 17.45 27.25 6.62
CA VAL A 468 16.60 26.63 7.64
C VAL A 468 16.59 25.11 7.57
N THR A 469 17.44 24.53 6.72
CA THR A 469 17.61 23.09 6.59
C THR A 469 19.05 22.69 6.42
N LYS A 470 19.36 21.45 6.81
CA LYS A 470 20.66 20.82 6.62
C LYS A 470 20.46 19.45 5.99
N LEU A 471 21.02 19.24 4.80
CA LEU A 471 21.10 17.92 4.19
C LEU A 471 22.11 17.06 4.97
N SER A 472 21.69 15.86 5.35
CA SER A 472 22.53 14.86 6.00
C SER A 472 22.51 13.57 5.19
N VAL A 473 23.68 12.96 5.04
CA VAL A 473 23.88 11.69 4.33
C VAL A 473 24.68 10.77 5.24
N GLN A 474 24.20 9.55 5.39
CA GLN A 474 24.86 8.50 6.16
C GLN A 474 24.96 7.23 5.32
N THR A 475 26.13 6.61 5.34
CA THR A 475 26.36 5.29 4.75
C THR A 475 27.04 4.37 5.74
N GLY A 476 26.78 3.07 5.66
CA GLY A 476 27.56 2.08 6.42
C GLY A 476 26.80 0.79 6.67
N SER A 477 27.53 -0.21 7.15
CA SER A 477 26.97 -1.50 7.53
C SER A 477 26.16 -1.38 8.82
N LYS A 478 24.95 -1.95 8.82
CA LYS A 478 24.09 -2.10 9.99
C LYS A 478 23.71 -3.56 10.14
N THR A 479 23.91 -4.11 11.35
CA THR A 479 23.49 -5.45 11.70
C THR A 479 22.18 -5.38 12.47
N GLY A 480 21.22 -6.19 12.07
CA GLY A 480 19.89 -6.26 12.62
C GLY A 480 19.44 -7.69 12.84
N ASP A 481 18.64 -7.92 13.88
CA ASP A 481 18.13 -9.25 14.23
C ASP A 481 16.65 -9.34 13.84
N TRP A 482 16.30 -10.32 13.01
CA TRP A 482 14.91 -10.52 12.59
C TRP A 482 13.99 -10.84 13.77
N ALA A 483 14.53 -11.46 14.82
CA ALA A 483 13.79 -11.75 16.04
C ALA A 483 13.43 -10.49 16.85
N THR A 484 14.01 -9.32 16.56
CA THR A 484 13.62 -8.05 17.21
C THR A 484 12.46 -7.35 16.50
N ILE A 485 12.12 -7.79 15.28
CA ILE A 485 11.05 -7.19 14.48
C ILE A 485 9.97 -8.19 14.07
N GLY A 486 10.08 -9.46 14.44
CA GLY A 486 9.12 -10.49 14.05
C GLY A 486 9.44 -11.86 14.64
N THR A 487 8.80 -12.91 14.11
CA THR A 487 8.94 -14.30 14.56
C THR A 487 9.87 -15.14 13.70
N SER A 488 10.64 -14.51 12.79
CA SER A 488 11.61 -15.22 11.98
C SER A 488 12.74 -15.78 12.85
N GLU A 489 13.16 -17.00 12.56
CA GLU A 489 14.28 -17.68 13.22
C GLU A 489 15.60 -17.51 12.47
N GLN A 490 15.62 -16.70 11.41
CA GLN A 490 16.84 -16.46 10.63
C GLN A 490 17.87 -15.72 11.47
N PRO A 491 19.18 -16.00 11.26
CA PRO A 491 20.23 -15.31 11.99
C PRO A 491 20.24 -13.81 11.69
N PRO A 492 20.83 -12.98 12.58
CA PRO A 492 21.02 -11.56 12.31
C PRO A 492 21.67 -11.29 10.97
N THR A 493 21.13 -10.32 10.24
CA THR A 493 21.61 -9.92 8.92
C THR A 493 22.39 -8.61 8.98
N THR A 494 23.37 -8.45 8.11
CA THR A 494 24.12 -7.19 7.96
C THR A 494 23.84 -6.58 6.61
N VAL A 495 23.34 -5.34 6.60
CA VAL A 495 22.98 -4.61 5.41
C VAL A 495 23.81 -3.34 5.31
N ASN A 496 24.41 -3.08 4.15
CA ASN A 496 25.02 -1.79 3.87
C ASN A 496 23.92 -0.80 3.52
N LEU A 497 23.72 0.22 4.36
CA LEU A 497 22.66 1.20 4.19
C LEU A 497 23.20 2.51 3.63
N PHE A 498 22.36 3.17 2.83
CA PHE A 498 22.36 4.59 2.55
C PHE A 498 21.14 5.19 3.22
N ALA A 499 21.31 6.29 3.95
CA ALA A 499 20.23 7.09 4.50
C ALA A 499 20.50 8.57 4.22
N ALA A 500 19.49 9.29 3.78
CA ALA A 500 19.57 10.73 3.58
C ALA A 500 18.31 11.42 4.10
N TRP A 501 18.50 12.55 4.77
CA TRP A 501 17.40 13.33 5.33
C TRP A 501 17.74 14.82 5.39
N VAL A 502 16.68 15.61 5.44
CA VAL A 502 16.71 17.04 5.63
C VAL A 502 16.39 17.33 7.09
N GLN A 503 17.37 17.84 7.84
CA GLN A 503 17.12 18.33 9.18
C GLN A 503 16.53 19.73 9.13
N HIS A 504 15.42 19.94 9.82
CA HIS A 504 14.77 21.24 9.95
C HIS A 504 15.41 22.00 11.11
N THR A 505 16.05 23.14 10.84
CA THR A 505 16.58 24.03 11.87
C THR A 505 15.58 25.09 12.29
N SER A 506 14.50 25.29 11.51
CA SER A 506 13.33 26.09 11.87
C SER A 506 12.06 25.43 11.35
N LEU A 507 11.08 25.21 12.22
CA LEU A 507 9.79 24.61 11.85
C LEU A 507 8.79 25.62 11.26
N ALA A 508 9.05 26.93 11.44
CA ALA A 508 8.18 27.99 10.96
C ALA A 508 8.26 28.19 9.43
N THR A 509 9.33 27.70 8.80
CA THR A 509 9.55 27.88 7.37
C THR A 509 9.17 26.60 6.62
N PRO A 510 8.28 26.67 5.62
CA PRO A 510 7.96 25.52 4.79
C PRO A 510 9.18 25.12 3.95
N ILE A 511 9.30 23.83 3.64
CA ILE A 511 10.40 23.30 2.84
C ILE A 511 9.86 22.57 1.61
N SER A 512 10.72 22.44 0.60
CA SER A 512 10.44 21.59 -0.55
C SER A 512 11.71 20.94 -1.06
N TYR A 513 11.57 19.84 -1.79
CA TYR A 513 12.65 19.21 -2.55
C TYR A 513 12.07 18.56 -3.80
N THR A 514 12.91 18.36 -4.81
CA THR A 514 12.53 17.62 -6.02
C THR A 514 13.41 16.39 -6.15
N ALA A 515 12.79 15.23 -6.34
CA ALA A 515 13.45 13.97 -6.64
C ALA A 515 13.32 13.62 -8.13
N PHE A 516 14.33 12.92 -8.64
CA PHE A 516 14.46 12.46 -10.02
C PHE A 516 14.79 10.96 -9.99
N PRO A 517 13.80 10.09 -9.76
CA PRO A 517 13.99 8.65 -9.87
C PRO A 517 14.44 8.26 -11.28
N GLY A 518 15.12 7.11 -11.41
CA GLY A 518 15.54 6.58 -12.71
C GLY A 518 16.55 7.46 -13.45
N THR A 519 17.29 8.33 -12.77
CA THR A 519 18.18 9.29 -13.42
C THR A 519 19.63 8.94 -13.16
N ASP A 520 20.37 8.60 -14.22
CA ASP A 520 21.81 8.32 -14.14
C ASP A 520 22.61 9.54 -13.67
N SER A 521 23.74 9.31 -13.02
CA SER A 521 24.59 10.39 -12.49
C SER A 521 25.09 11.35 -13.57
N THR A 522 25.31 10.85 -14.79
CA THR A 522 25.81 11.63 -15.93
C THR A 522 24.72 12.51 -16.56
N THR A 523 23.46 12.10 -16.50
CA THR A 523 22.32 12.85 -17.07
C THR A 523 21.62 13.72 -16.02
N PHE A 524 21.87 13.49 -14.73
CA PHE A 524 21.23 14.20 -13.63
C PHE A 524 21.38 15.72 -13.72
N SER A 525 22.60 16.23 -13.95
CA SER A 525 22.84 17.69 -14.06
C SER A 525 22.04 18.31 -15.21
N THR A 526 21.98 17.65 -16.36
CA THR A 526 21.18 18.09 -17.51
C THR A 526 19.69 18.13 -17.17
N LYS A 527 19.17 17.08 -16.53
CA LYS A 527 17.75 17.00 -16.13
C LYS A 527 17.38 18.11 -15.14
N VAL A 528 18.27 18.41 -14.20
CA VAL A 528 18.12 19.54 -13.25
C VAL A 528 18.05 20.88 -13.99
N GLN A 529 18.93 21.12 -14.97
CA GLN A 529 18.94 22.36 -15.75
C GLN A 529 17.70 22.54 -16.64
N GLN A 530 17.08 21.43 -17.06
CA GLN A 530 15.86 21.42 -17.87
C GLN A 530 14.58 21.60 -17.04
N LEU A 531 14.62 21.41 -15.72
CA LEU A 531 13.46 21.58 -14.85
C LEU A 531 12.88 23.00 -14.96
N ARG A 532 11.59 23.10 -15.32
CA ARG A 532 10.80 24.34 -15.28
C ARG A 532 9.55 24.12 -14.45
N LEU A 533 9.76 24.11 -13.14
CA LEU A 533 8.70 23.91 -12.14
C LEU A 533 8.62 25.13 -11.22
N GLN A 534 7.47 25.79 -11.22
CA GLN A 534 7.19 26.91 -10.34
C GLN A 534 6.57 26.40 -9.04
N ALA A 535 7.21 26.65 -7.91
CA ALA A 535 6.57 26.52 -6.60
C ALA A 535 5.65 27.74 -6.38
N VAL A 536 4.34 27.55 -6.53
CA VAL A 536 3.34 28.64 -6.50
C VAL A 536 2.99 29.02 -5.07
N ARG A 537 2.76 28.02 -4.21
CA ARG A 537 2.38 28.23 -2.81
C ARG A 537 2.78 27.02 -1.97
N ASN A 538 3.21 27.23 -0.73
CA ASN A 538 3.41 26.16 0.24
C ASN A 538 3.24 26.68 1.66
N ASP A 539 2.00 26.69 2.16
CA ASP A 539 1.67 27.15 3.52
C ASP A 539 0.51 26.36 4.13
N ALA A 540 0.05 26.76 5.31
CA ALA A 540 -1.03 26.08 6.04
C ALA A 540 -2.38 26.00 5.28
N ARG A 541 -2.59 26.88 4.28
CA ARG A 541 -3.85 27.04 3.54
C ARG A 541 -3.83 26.36 2.18
N GLY A 542 -2.66 26.29 1.53
CA GLY A 542 -2.52 25.54 0.28
C GLY A 542 -1.09 25.24 -0.14
N SER A 543 -0.97 24.21 -0.97
CA SER A 543 0.27 23.80 -1.62
C SER A 543 0.03 23.66 -3.12
N ALA A 544 0.89 24.28 -3.94
CA ALA A 544 0.69 24.29 -5.39
C ALA A 544 1.99 24.41 -6.17
N VAL A 545 2.01 23.70 -7.30
CA VAL A 545 3.06 23.80 -8.32
C VAL A 545 2.47 24.05 -9.69
N PHE A 546 3.25 24.67 -10.56
CA PHE A 546 2.96 24.79 -11.99
C PHE A 546 4.16 24.26 -12.79
N ASP A 547 3.93 23.18 -13.53
CA ASP A 547 4.85 22.61 -14.50
C ASP A 547 4.71 23.39 -15.82
N GLU A 548 5.70 24.22 -16.12
CA GLU A 548 5.69 25.10 -17.29
C GLU A 548 5.89 24.33 -18.59
N VAL A 549 6.65 23.22 -18.57
CA VAL A 549 6.90 22.40 -19.76
C VAL A 549 5.60 21.73 -20.21
N ASN A 550 4.90 21.14 -19.25
CA ASN A 550 3.69 20.36 -19.51
C ASN A 550 2.40 21.17 -19.36
N ASN A 551 2.50 22.47 -19.07
CA ASN A 551 1.37 23.39 -18.85
C ASN A 551 0.32 22.81 -17.89
N THR A 552 0.79 22.30 -16.75
CA THR A 552 -0.04 21.61 -15.76
C THR A 552 0.13 22.23 -14.38
N ALA A 553 -0.97 22.64 -13.77
CA ALA A 553 -1.01 23.06 -12.38
C ALA A 553 -1.52 21.92 -11.50
N MET A 554 -0.87 21.71 -10.36
CA MET A 554 -1.33 20.78 -9.33
C MET A 554 -1.48 21.52 -8.01
N ILE A 555 -2.65 21.39 -7.38
CA ILE A 555 -3.06 22.27 -6.28
C ILE A 555 -3.74 21.46 -5.18
N VAL A 556 -3.40 21.78 -3.94
CA VAL A 556 -4.10 21.33 -2.74
C VAL A 556 -4.60 22.54 -1.97
N PHE A 557 -5.90 22.58 -1.73
CA PHE A 557 -6.51 23.46 -0.73
C PHE A 557 -6.69 22.67 0.56
N TRP A 558 -5.98 23.08 1.61
CA TRP A 558 -5.96 22.36 2.88
C TRP A 558 -7.20 22.65 3.73
N ASP A 559 -7.68 23.89 3.72
CA ASP A 559 -8.78 24.33 4.58
C ASP A 559 -10.13 24.03 3.95
N GLY A 560 -11.11 23.67 4.80
CA GLY A 560 -12.50 23.45 4.37
C GLY A 560 -13.26 24.74 4.05
N SER A 561 -12.61 25.90 4.18
CA SER A 561 -13.15 27.21 3.81
C SER A 561 -12.69 27.60 2.40
N ALA A 562 -13.25 28.69 1.87
CA ALA A 562 -12.88 29.16 0.55
C ALA A 562 -11.39 29.56 0.48
N GLY A 563 -10.67 29.01 -0.48
CA GLY A 563 -9.25 29.29 -0.75
C GLY A 563 -9.04 29.80 -2.16
N SER A 564 -7.96 30.55 -2.40
CA SER A 564 -7.53 30.93 -3.75
C SER A 564 -6.01 30.87 -3.90
N ILE A 565 -5.58 30.47 -5.10
CA ILE A 565 -4.19 30.38 -5.51
C ILE A 565 -4.06 30.98 -6.90
N THR A 566 -3.08 31.87 -7.08
CA THR A 566 -2.82 32.54 -8.35
C THR A 566 -1.42 32.20 -8.84
N PHE A 567 -1.31 31.86 -10.12
CA PHE A 567 -0.03 31.66 -10.81
C PHE A 567 -0.09 32.31 -12.19
N THR A 568 1.06 32.58 -12.79
CA THR A 568 1.13 33.24 -14.10
C THR A 568 1.97 32.37 -15.05
N PRO A 569 1.32 31.60 -15.94
CA PRO A 569 2.04 30.84 -16.95
C PRO A 569 2.80 31.75 -17.92
N PRO A 570 3.95 31.33 -18.46
CA PRO A 570 4.66 32.07 -19.50
C PRO A 570 3.76 32.40 -20.69
N GLY A 571 3.66 33.70 -21.03
CA GLY A 571 2.88 34.17 -22.18
C GLY A 571 1.36 34.18 -22.01
N LEU A 572 0.84 33.88 -20.80
CA LEU A 572 -0.59 33.96 -20.47
C LEU A 572 -0.86 34.99 -19.37
N GLY A 573 -2.14 35.35 -19.22
CA GLY A 573 -2.62 36.14 -18.09
C GLY A 573 -2.52 35.36 -16.77
N ALA A 574 -2.48 36.08 -15.65
CA ALA A 574 -2.53 35.47 -14.33
C ALA A 574 -3.82 34.64 -14.18
N ILE A 575 -3.66 33.38 -13.79
CA ILE A 575 -4.74 32.42 -13.57
C ILE A 575 -4.94 32.30 -12.06
N THR A 576 -6.14 32.63 -11.59
CA THR A 576 -6.55 32.41 -10.21
C THR A 576 -7.51 31.22 -10.16
N ILE A 577 -7.15 30.21 -9.38
CA ILE A 577 -8.03 29.09 -9.05
C ILE A 577 -8.50 29.27 -7.61
N SER A 578 -9.81 29.23 -7.40
CA SER A 578 -10.40 29.20 -6.07
C SER A 578 -11.29 27.99 -5.89
N SER A 579 -11.39 27.55 -4.64
CA SER A 579 -12.25 26.43 -4.21
C SER A 579 -13.09 26.89 -3.03
N ASN A 580 -14.32 26.42 -2.90
CA ASN A 580 -15.18 26.69 -1.75
C ASN A 580 -14.97 25.70 -0.58
N GLY A 581 -13.99 24.81 -0.68
CA GLY A 581 -13.65 23.81 0.33
C GLY A 581 -12.29 23.16 0.07
N ASN A 582 -11.93 22.19 0.90
CA ASN A 582 -10.68 21.46 0.81
C ASN A 582 -10.74 20.44 -0.34
N VAL A 583 -9.73 20.45 -1.21
CA VAL A 583 -9.75 19.67 -2.45
C VAL A 583 -8.34 19.52 -3.02
N ALA A 584 -8.10 18.43 -3.73
CA ALA A 584 -6.92 18.18 -4.54
C ALA A 584 -7.27 18.31 -6.03
N ILE A 585 -6.50 19.09 -6.80
CA ILE A 585 -6.80 19.45 -8.19
C ILE A 585 -5.59 19.23 -9.10
N ILE A 586 -5.83 18.68 -10.29
CA ILE A 586 -4.94 18.73 -11.44
C ILE A 586 -5.64 19.57 -12.51
N TYR A 587 -4.97 20.61 -13.02
CA TYR A 587 -5.46 21.42 -14.12
C TYR A 587 -4.46 21.43 -15.29
N LYS A 588 -4.88 20.88 -16.43
CA LYS A 588 -4.11 20.87 -17.68
C LYS A 588 -4.57 22.03 -18.56
N LEU A 589 -3.73 23.04 -18.71
CA LEU A 589 -4.09 24.25 -19.48
C LEU A 589 -4.24 23.95 -20.98
N ASN A 590 -3.51 22.95 -21.50
CA ASN A 590 -3.55 22.58 -22.91
C ASN A 590 -4.87 21.94 -23.35
N THR A 591 -5.49 21.14 -22.48
CA THR A 591 -6.75 20.44 -22.77
C THR A 591 -7.95 21.06 -22.09
N GLY A 592 -7.73 21.92 -21.09
CA GLY A 592 -8.79 22.49 -20.25
C GLY A 592 -9.30 21.51 -19.20
N GLN A 593 -8.72 20.31 -19.13
CA GLN A 593 -9.13 19.26 -18.21
C GLN A 593 -8.79 19.65 -16.76
N VAL A 594 -9.78 19.55 -15.88
CA VAL A 594 -9.65 19.74 -14.44
C VAL A 594 -10.10 18.44 -13.77
N VAL A 595 -9.18 17.78 -13.08
CA VAL A 595 -9.49 16.61 -12.25
C VAL A 595 -9.49 17.07 -10.79
N ALA A 596 -10.58 16.83 -10.07
CA ALA A 596 -10.71 17.19 -8.66
C ALA A 596 -11.10 15.96 -7.83
N ALA A 597 -10.45 15.77 -6.69
CA ALA A 597 -10.81 14.75 -5.70
C ALA A 597 -10.89 15.39 -4.30
N ASP A 598 -11.68 14.81 -3.41
CA ASP A 598 -11.71 15.17 -1.98
C ASP A 598 -10.94 14.13 -1.16
N PRO A 599 -9.68 14.41 -0.77
CA PRO A 599 -8.92 13.55 0.14
C PRO A 599 -9.61 13.30 1.49
N SER A 600 -10.54 14.15 1.93
CA SER A 600 -11.24 13.91 3.20
C SER A 600 -12.36 12.88 3.12
N GLN A 601 -12.82 12.57 1.91
CA GLN A 601 -13.95 11.69 1.64
C GLN A 601 -15.23 12.11 2.40
N THR A 602 -15.46 13.42 2.54
CA THR A 602 -16.61 13.97 3.27
C THR A 602 -17.49 14.90 2.45
N LEU A 603 -16.96 15.47 1.37
CA LEU A 603 -17.69 16.39 0.52
C LEU A 603 -18.49 15.62 -0.53
N SER A 604 -19.75 16.02 -0.73
CA SER A 604 -20.60 15.56 -1.84
C SER A 604 -20.50 16.44 -3.08
N THR A 605 -20.10 17.70 -2.90
CA THR A 605 -19.92 18.66 -3.99
C THR A 605 -18.76 19.60 -3.69
N ILE A 606 -18.03 20.00 -4.72
CA ILE A 606 -17.04 21.08 -4.63
C ILE A 606 -17.20 22.02 -5.83
N GLN A 607 -17.09 23.32 -5.58
CA GLN A 607 -17.07 24.33 -6.63
C GLN A 607 -15.66 24.89 -6.78
N VAL A 608 -15.09 24.71 -7.98
CA VAL A 608 -13.81 25.27 -8.38
C VAL A 608 -14.06 26.39 -9.37
N THR A 609 -13.54 27.58 -9.09
CA THR A 609 -13.62 28.73 -9.99
C THR A 609 -12.24 29.02 -10.55
N ILE A 610 -12.15 29.14 -11.87
CA ILE A 610 -10.93 29.53 -12.58
C ILE A 610 -11.18 30.90 -13.20
N SER A 611 -10.31 31.86 -12.91
CA SER A 611 -10.44 33.24 -13.36
C SER A 611 -9.16 33.72 -14.03
N ILE A 612 -9.31 34.36 -15.19
CA ILE A 612 -8.26 35.02 -15.96
C ILE A 612 -8.77 36.42 -16.33
N PRO A 613 -8.68 37.40 -15.41
CA PRO A 613 -9.28 38.73 -15.59
C PRO A 613 -8.67 39.51 -16.74
N THR A 614 -7.34 39.40 -16.91
CA THR A 614 -6.55 40.19 -17.86
C THR A 614 -5.49 39.31 -18.53
N GLY A 615 -5.10 39.67 -19.76
CA GLY A 615 -4.06 38.97 -20.52
C GLY A 615 -4.58 37.87 -21.44
N LYS A 616 -3.66 37.16 -22.09
CA LYS A 616 -3.97 36.07 -23.02
C LYS A 616 -4.48 34.86 -22.25
N LYS A 617 -5.61 34.29 -22.68
CA LYS A 617 -6.18 33.07 -22.09
C LYS A 617 -5.61 31.80 -22.75
N PRO A 618 -5.64 30.63 -22.09
CA PRO A 618 -5.26 29.35 -22.70
C PRO A 618 -6.05 29.09 -23.99
N PRO A 619 -5.48 28.36 -24.98
CA PRO A 619 -6.13 28.14 -26.28
C PRO A 619 -7.54 27.53 -26.21
N VAL A 620 -7.76 26.64 -25.23
CA VAL A 620 -9.05 25.96 -24.99
C VAL A 620 -10.11 26.83 -24.32
N TRP A 621 -9.75 28.05 -23.89
CA TRP A 621 -10.67 28.98 -23.22
C TRP A 621 -11.59 29.66 -24.24
N SER A 622 -12.61 28.92 -24.69
CA SER A 622 -13.52 29.31 -25.79
C SER A 622 -14.51 30.44 -25.46
N SER A 623 -14.62 30.82 -24.18
CA SER A 623 -15.61 31.79 -23.69
C SER A 623 -15.06 33.21 -23.60
N SER A 624 -15.90 34.20 -23.92
CA SER A 624 -15.61 35.62 -23.67
C SER A 624 -15.48 35.94 -22.17
N SER A 625 -16.15 35.16 -21.30
CA SER A 625 -16.04 35.28 -19.85
C SER A 625 -14.59 35.11 -19.36
N SER A 626 -14.17 36.01 -18.47
CA SER A 626 -12.92 35.88 -17.72
C SER A 626 -12.96 34.76 -16.68
N THR A 627 -14.14 34.26 -16.34
CA THR A 627 -14.35 33.36 -15.20
C THR A 627 -15.15 32.13 -15.63
N LYS A 628 -14.71 30.97 -15.15
CA LYS A 628 -15.35 29.67 -15.34
C LYS A 628 -15.57 29.02 -13.99
N ILE A 629 -16.78 28.51 -13.76
CA ILE A 629 -17.17 27.87 -12.51
C ILE A 629 -17.48 26.42 -12.83
N LEU A 630 -16.76 25.50 -12.19
CA LEU A 630 -16.93 24.07 -12.30
C LEU A 630 -17.51 23.55 -10.99
N THR A 631 -18.68 22.91 -11.07
CA THR A 631 -19.31 22.24 -9.94
C THR A 631 -19.14 20.74 -10.10
N PHE A 632 -18.32 20.13 -9.24
CA PHE A 632 -18.06 18.71 -9.23
C PHE A 632 -19.02 18.02 -8.27
N SER A 633 -19.73 16.99 -8.75
CA SER A 633 -20.44 16.03 -7.90
C SER A 633 -19.45 14.94 -7.49
N LEU A 634 -19.02 14.95 -6.23
CA LEU A 634 -17.98 14.08 -5.73
C LEU A 634 -18.53 12.70 -5.36
N PRO A 635 -17.81 11.60 -5.67
CA PRO A 635 -18.24 10.24 -5.35
C PRO A 635 -18.44 10.05 -3.85
N GLN A 636 -19.39 9.18 -3.49
CA GLN A 636 -19.78 8.91 -2.10
C GLN A 636 -19.65 7.41 -1.79
N GLY A 637 -19.83 7.03 -0.51
CA GLY A 637 -19.74 5.63 -0.07
C GLY A 637 -18.36 5.02 -0.35
N GLY A 638 -18.31 3.76 -0.78
CA GLY A 638 -17.07 3.03 -1.08
C GLY A 638 -16.29 3.53 -2.31
N THR A 639 -16.78 4.58 -2.99
CA THR A 639 -16.08 5.28 -4.08
C THR A 639 -15.58 6.67 -3.68
N ALA A 640 -15.86 7.11 -2.44
CA ALA A 640 -15.44 8.43 -1.96
C ALA A 640 -13.91 8.58 -2.00
N GLY A 641 -13.44 9.76 -2.42
CA GLY A 641 -12.03 10.03 -2.68
C GLY A 641 -11.59 9.77 -4.12
N ASN A 642 -12.41 9.13 -4.96
CA ASN A 642 -12.14 9.04 -6.39
C ASN A 642 -12.21 10.42 -7.07
N GLY A 643 -11.36 10.63 -8.08
CA GLY A 643 -11.29 11.88 -8.83
C GLY A 643 -12.42 12.03 -9.86
N VAL A 644 -12.91 13.24 -10.03
CA VAL A 644 -13.91 13.61 -11.04
C VAL A 644 -13.28 14.58 -12.03
N THR A 645 -13.50 14.34 -13.31
CA THR A 645 -12.95 15.15 -14.40
C THR A 645 -14.03 16.03 -15.02
N LEU A 646 -13.76 17.32 -15.12
CA LEU A 646 -14.52 18.29 -15.93
C LEU A 646 -13.58 19.04 -16.88
N THR A 647 -14.13 19.79 -17.82
CA THR A 647 -13.35 20.63 -18.75
C THR A 647 -13.88 22.06 -18.70
N VAL A 648 -12.94 23.03 -18.76
CA VAL A 648 -13.18 24.48 -18.66
C VAL A 648 -13.89 25.06 -19.88
#